data_AF-A0A060SE60-F1
#
_entry.id   AF-A0A060SE60-F1
#
_cell.length_a   1.000
_cell.length_b   1.000
_cell.length_c   1.000
_cell.angle_alpha   90.00
_cell.angle_beta   90.00
_cell.angle_gamma   90.00
#
_symmetry.space_group_name_H-M   'P 1'
#
loop_
_entity.id
_entity.type
_entity.pdbx_description
1 polymer ?
#
loop_
_entity_poly.entity_id
_entity_poly.type
_entity_poly.pdbx_seq_one_letter_code
_entity_poly.pdbx_strand_id
1 'polypeptide(L)'
;MEKIVGRPSEELEQPVHVRTKDRKQQLLRISGGHKWRSVLLALAVVALVALRLCYGEPAPRDDLPLRSASSTGLEFDWSSVNPSTKIEWTPCFSGHKCARLLLPMDYDDTEGPTTAIALRLISAADRTKYKGTIVINPGGPGASGTYFIGRAGAKISRVVGDSFDILGFDPRGTGASTPAATCFSDDSQRRLWQLQDDHRLLNLTNGALEIQRARARMIAARCEEMIGGKWGIGRFLSTPNVARDMLEISQQLGQEKLLYWGFSYGSVLGQYFSAMYPDKVGRLIIDGVYDALNYRAALWNSNVVDMESVIDSFFDFCHKAGPEKCAAYGPSSSDIRKRYYDLLNRVEREPVPVPLAEPPLIVTRKALVNQMMHAAYSPVSAFGYVADTMAAIEANNQTALADLAARIVEPTECQCNYTEPWRVDDEAFTAIACGDGEEHPYDAATYAKYYDDLATVSPLAAPLWGIYYLMCAEWKIRPKWRWTGPLDAHNTSHPLLVISTRNDPVSPLPDAKVVHGRYAGSRLLVQNSYGHCSLSGPSLCTGKHIRAYFENGTLPEPGTVCDVDELPFIGRVRDAPGSFGDSDDAQLLEALSGSSITFRRKVRNVVGLAAILISVCLHLSKTAPWNHGVITADSVPTDGPEFDWYALAPAKAIQWTSCYSGQKCARLLLPLDYGTPDGPATAIALRMIPASNKKEYRGTILINPGGPGGSGTDLVARAGQNISRIVGDSFDILGFDPRGIGASTPSASCFETDSQRKLWNLQEGHRLLNVTDDTLAIRLARERTVAERCDEKIGGEWGIGRFMSTPDVARDMLEIVHQLGQEKLQYWGFSYGSILGQYFSAIYPDKIGRVIIDGVYDAYNYRAALWNTNLVDVDAVMDSFFQFCFDAGPDKCTLWKSSAENIRAAYFDVLRSVEKQPIPVALAEPPLLITRKVLQSQLFRASYKPLATFGIVADTVRAIEQRNQSALVALAPKIVDPVECKCAIPEPWRSDTEAFNAVACGDGDQHPYDPETYAAYYRDLSAQSELVAPFWAVHYLQCAEWRIRPKWRWTGPLEAMNTSHPVLLISPRFDPVCPLTDAKAVHERFGGSGLLVQNSFGHCSLSAPSLCTAKHVRAYMVNGTLPEPGTVCEPDELPFVGSVTNVRAMSAEEAELLEAIKGLSDVVPMLGSL
;
A
#
# COMPACT_ATOMS: atom_id res chain seq x y z
N MET A 1 -39.10 -23.43 -46.80
CA MET A 1 -38.82 -24.83 -47.19
C MET A 1 -38.17 -25.51 -45.99
N GLU A 2 -38.94 -25.74 -44.94
CA GLU A 2 -39.73 -26.97 -44.66
C GLU A 2 -38.85 -28.20 -44.37
N LYS A 3 -38.63 -28.47 -43.08
CA LYS A 3 -39.47 -29.42 -42.34
C LYS A 3 -39.62 -28.95 -40.88
N ILE A 4 -40.85 -28.63 -40.53
CA ILE A 4 -41.43 -28.24 -39.22
C ILE A 4 -42.44 -29.39 -38.91
N VAL A 5 -42.71 -29.88 -37.69
CA VAL A 5 -43.56 -29.39 -36.58
C VAL A 5 -43.73 -30.65 -35.69
N GLY A 6 -43.84 -30.64 -34.35
CA GLY A 6 -43.87 -29.56 -33.38
C GLY A 6 -44.26 -30.09 -31.98
N ARG A 7 -44.18 -29.17 -31.02
CA ARG A 7 -45.04 -29.07 -29.83
C ARG A 7 -46.23 -28.15 -30.21
N PRO A 8 -47.39 -28.18 -29.53
CA PRO A 8 -47.55 -27.42 -28.27
C PRO A 8 -48.61 -27.92 -27.25
N SER A 9 -48.56 -27.32 -26.05
CA SER A 9 -49.67 -26.81 -25.18
C SER A 9 -50.78 -27.77 -24.73
N GLU A 10 -51.53 -27.61 -23.64
CA GLU A 10 -51.57 -26.82 -22.40
C GLU A 10 -52.69 -27.47 -21.56
N GLU A 11 -52.81 -27.02 -20.33
CA GLU A 11 -53.71 -27.40 -19.23
C GLU A 11 -55.19 -27.65 -19.57
N LEU A 12 -55.82 -28.53 -18.78
CA LEU A 12 -57.24 -28.42 -18.39
C LEU A 12 -57.45 -29.06 -17.01
N GLU A 13 -57.87 -28.21 -16.08
CA GLU A 13 -58.23 -28.48 -14.69
C GLU A 13 -59.52 -29.32 -14.55
N GLN A 14 -59.49 -30.30 -13.61
CA GLN A 14 -60.49 -30.68 -12.57
C GLN A 14 -62.02 -30.68 -12.94
N PRO A 15 -63.03 -30.78 -12.03
CA PRO A 15 -63.16 -31.14 -10.60
C PRO A 15 -64.26 -32.24 -10.37
N VAL A 16 -64.66 -32.72 -9.17
CA VAL A 16 -65.50 -32.04 -8.16
C VAL A 16 -65.80 -32.98 -6.95
N HIS A 17 -65.55 -32.40 -5.75
CA HIS A 17 -66.25 -32.42 -4.44
C HIS A 17 -66.71 -33.70 -3.71
N VAL A 18 -66.44 -33.74 -2.39
CA VAL A 18 -67.38 -33.32 -1.31
C VAL A 18 -66.61 -32.70 -0.12
N ARG A 19 -67.26 -31.75 0.57
CA ARG A 19 -66.76 -30.79 1.57
C ARG A 19 -67.19 -31.19 3.01
N THR A 20 -66.44 -30.68 3.98
CA THR A 20 -66.79 -30.29 5.38
C THR A 20 -66.82 -31.30 6.54
N LYS A 21 -66.00 -31.03 7.58
CA LYS A 21 -66.33 -30.53 8.96
C LYS A 21 -65.57 -31.21 10.12
N ASP A 22 -64.92 -30.36 10.92
CA ASP A 22 -64.60 -30.41 12.36
C ASP A 22 -64.92 -31.68 13.19
N ARG A 23 -63.94 -32.16 13.99
CA ARG A 23 -64.05 -32.20 15.46
C ARG A 23 -62.77 -32.63 16.19
N LYS A 24 -62.57 -31.99 17.35
CA LYS A 24 -61.61 -32.20 18.44
C LYS A 24 -61.67 -33.60 19.09
N GLN A 25 -60.60 -33.92 19.87
CA GLN A 25 -60.44 -34.98 20.89
C GLN A 25 -60.30 -36.40 20.30
N GLN A 26 -59.42 -37.32 20.71
CA GLN A 26 -58.68 -37.64 21.94
C GLN A 26 -57.61 -38.68 21.48
N LEU A 27 -56.31 -38.49 21.64
CA LEU A 27 -55.46 -38.95 22.75
C LEU A 27 -55.66 -40.41 23.26
N LEU A 28 -54.50 -41.08 23.41
CA LEU A 28 -54.13 -42.30 24.17
C LEU A 28 -54.07 -43.59 23.32
N ARG A 29 -53.00 -44.40 23.35
CA ARG A 29 -52.19 -44.88 24.50
C ARG A 29 -51.01 -45.73 23.93
N ILE A 30 -49.74 -45.66 24.36
CA ILE A 30 -49.15 -46.33 25.55
C ILE A 30 -47.64 -45.98 25.69
N SER A 31 -47.23 -45.68 26.95
CA SER A 31 -45.94 -45.84 27.69
C SER A 31 -44.57 -45.57 27.01
N GLY A 32 -43.56 -45.01 27.66
CA GLY A 32 -43.32 -44.78 29.09
C GLY A 32 -42.13 -43.83 29.28
N GLY A 33 -42.14 -43.10 30.40
CA GLY A 33 -41.27 -41.97 30.67
C GLY A 33 -39.83 -42.35 31.00
N HIS A 34 -38.90 -41.50 30.54
CA HIS A 34 -37.66 -41.08 31.22
C HIS A 34 -36.88 -40.00 30.43
N LYS A 35 -37.28 -39.64 29.20
CA LYS A 35 -36.52 -38.69 28.35
C LYS A 35 -36.94 -37.21 28.40
N TRP A 36 -38.05 -36.86 29.05
CA TRP A 36 -38.54 -35.46 29.05
C TRP A 36 -38.03 -34.59 30.21
N ARG A 37 -37.54 -35.20 31.30
CA ARG A 37 -36.97 -34.44 32.42
C ARG A 37 -35.67 -33.73 32.02
N SER A 38 -34.81 -34.37 31.25
CA SER A 38 -33.52 -33.79 30.82
C SER A 38 -33.68 -32.65 29.82
N VAL A 39 -34.67 -32.74 28.94
CA VAL A 39 -34.97 -31.71 27.92
C VAL A 39 -35.65 -30.49 28.56
N LEU A 40 -36.57 -30.70 29.50
CA LEU A 40 -37.19 -29.61 30.25
C LEU A 40 -36.21 -28.93 31.22
N LEU A 41 -35.26 -29.68 31.81
CA LEU A 41 -34.20 -29.11 32.64
C LEU A 41 -33.22 -28.27 31.80
N ALA A 42 -32.84 -28.74 30.62
CA ALA A 42 -31.97 -27.99 29.70
C ALA A 42 -32.64 -26.70 29.20
N LEU A 43 -33.93 -26.75 28.85
CA LEU A 43 -34.68 -25.56 28.42
C LEU A 43 -34.92 -24.58 29.57
N ALA A 44 -35.16 -25.06 30.79
CA ALA A 44 -35.30 -24.20 31.96
C ALA A 44 -33.97 -23.52 32.35
N VAL A 45 -32.84 -24.23 32.24
CA VAL A 45 -31.50 -23.66 32.48
C VAL A 45 -31.14 -22.62 31.42
N VAL A 46 -31.44 -22.87 30.15
CA VAL A 46 -31.22 -21.90 29.05
C VAL A 46 -32.12 -20.67 29.23
N ALA A 47 -33.38 -20.83 29.64
CA ALA A 47 -34.27 -19.71 29.94
C ALA A 47 -33.82 -18.91 31.17
N LEU A 48 -33.35 -19.55 32.24
CA LEU A 48 -32.83 -18.90 33.44
C LEU A 48 -31.52 -18.13 33.20
N VAL A 49 -30.65 -18.64 32.32
CA VAL A 49 -29.42 -17.95 31.91
C VAL A 49 -29.73 -16.77 30.99
N ALA A 50 -30.68 -16.90 30.07
CA ALA A 50 -31.15 -15.79 29.23
C ALA A 50 -31.84 -14.68 30.04
N LEU A 51 -32.65 -15.02 31.04
CA LEU A 51 -33.30 -14.05 31.93
C LEU A 51 -32.32 -13.33 32.88
N ARG A 52 -31.24 -14.02 33.33
CA ARG A 52 -30.17 -13.38 34.13
C ARG A 52 -29.27 -12.45 33.33
N LEU A 53 -29.08 -12.71 32.03
CA LEU A 53 -28.26 -11.86 31.16
C LEU A 53 -29.00 -10.59 30.69
N CYS A 54 -30.34 -10.59 30.72
CA CYS A 54 -31.14 -9.44 30.27
C CYS A 54 -31.56 -8.45 31.38
N TYR A 55 -31.51 -8.80 32.68
CA TYR A 55 -32.11 -7.99 33.77
C TYR A 55 -31.29 -7.89 35.07
N GLY A 56 -29.97 -8.08 35.04
CA GLY A 56 -29.13 -7.86 36.23
C GLY A 56 -28.85 -6.38 36.50
N GLU A 57 -29.48 -5.79 37.52
CA GLU A 57 -29.11 -4.47 38.08
C GLU A 57 -27.67 -4.48 38.66
N PRO A 58 -26.92 -3.37 38.61
CA PRO A 58 -25.57 -3.31 39.13
C PRO A 58 -25.56 -3.08 40.65
N ALA A 59 -25.12 -4.07 41.42
CA ALA A 59 -24.79 -3.93 42.84
C ALA A 59 -23.32 -3.48 43.03
N PRO A 60 -23.03 -2.68 44.07
CA PRO A 60 -21.80 -1.90 44.20
C PRO A 60 -20.60 -2.79 44.50
N ARG A 61 -19.46 -2.56 43.84
CA ARG A 61 -18.21 -3.26 44.12
C ARG A 61 -17.12 -2.29 44.56
N ASP A 62 -16.74 -2.48 45.82
CA ASP A 62 -15.43 -2.14 46.35
C ASP A 62 -14.30 -2.74 45.48
N ASP A 63 -13.17 -2.03 45.49
CA ASP A 63 -11.96 -2.22 44.71
C ASP A 63 -11.50 -3.68 44.55
N LEU A 64 -11.64 -4.20 43.34
CA LEU A 64 -10.88 -5.34 42.83
C LEU A 64 -10.49 -5.07 41.36
N PRO A 65 -9.20 -5.17 40.97
CA PRO A 65 -8.76 -4.79 39.63
C PRO A 65 -9.37 -5.70 38.57
N LEU A 66 -10.12 -5.12 37.66
CA LEU A 66 -10.67 -5.78 36.47
C LEU A 66 -9.52 -6.29 35.60
N ARG A 67 -9.37 -7.62 35.50
CA ARG A 67 -8.61 -8.28 34.45
C ARG A 67 -9.27 -8.00 33.11
N SER A 68 -8.68 -7.08 32.36
CA SER A 68 -8.80 -7.06 30.90
C SER A 68 -8.33 -8.41 30.37
N ALA A 69 -9.06 -8.98 29.41
CA ALA A 69 -8.49 -9.96 28.51
C ALA A 69 -7.62 -9.19 27.48
N SER A 70 -6.55 -8.58 27.98
CA SER A 70 -5.33 -8.38 27.23
C SER A 70 -4.74 -9.77 27.03
N SER A 71 -4.54 -10.19 25.78
CA SER A 71 -3.59 -11.25 25.51
C SER A 71 -2.20 -10.70 25.79
N THR A 72 -1.78 -10.76 27.06
CA THR A 72 -0.42 -10.50 27.50
C THR A 72 0.50 -11.60 26.95
N GLY A 73 1.13 -11.34 25.82
CA GLY A 73 2.54 -11.64 25.66
C GLY A 73 3.23 -10.31 25.44
N LEU A 74 3.71 -9.65 26.50
CA LEU A 74 4.67 -8.56 26.33
C LEU A 74 5.81 -9.14 25.49
N GLU A 75 6.03 -8.60 24.29
CA GLU A 75 7.19 -8.91 23.47
C GLU A 75 8.45 -8.75 24.31
N PHE A 76 9.33 -9.74 24.22
CA PHE A 76 10.58 -9.71 24.94
C PHE A 76 11.51 -8.69 24.27
N ASP A 77 11.93 -7.71 25.05
CA ASP A 77 12.87 -6.70 24.60
C ASP A 77 14.32 -7.24 24.66
N TRP A 78 14.90 -7.51 23.50
CA TRP A 78 16.30 -7.94 23.38
C TRP A 78 17.32 -6.91 23.90
N SER A 79 16.96 -5.62 23.95
CA SER A 79 17.82 -4.58 24.52
C SER A 79 17.98 -4.71 26.03
N SER A 80 17.03 -5.38 26.70
CA SER A 80 17.11 -5.70 28.13
C SER A 80 18.16 -6.78 28.47
N VAL A 81 18.66 -7.52 27.47
CA VAL A 81 19.74 -8.50 27.64
C VAL A 81 21.08 -7.80 27.43
N ASN A 82 21.90 -7.74 28.47
CA ASN A 82 23.25 -7.19 28.37
C ASN A 82 24.17 -8.13 27.56
N PRO A 83 24.87 -7.64 26.53
CA PRO A 83 25.89 -8.41 25.85
C PRO A 83 27.07 -8.74 26.78
N SER A 84 27.59 -9.98 26.71
CA SER A 84 28.74 -10.44 27.49
C SER A 84 29.68 -11.29 26.63
N THR A 85 30.98 -11.30 26.96
CA THR A 85 31.99 -12.16 26.30
C THR A 85 31.84 -13.65 26.66
N LYS A 86 30.93 -13.96 27.59
CA LYS A 86 30.50 -15.31 27.92
C LYS A 86 29.00 -15.44 27.76
N ILE A 87 28.51 -16.65 27.53
CA ILE A 87 27.06 -16.89 27.44
C ILE A 87 26.45 -16.77 28.84
N GLU A 88 25.70 -15.68 29.04
CA GLU A 88 24.94 -15.42 30.26
C GLU A 88 23.44 -15.54 29.99
N TRP A 89 22.84 -16.63 30.48
CA TRP A 89 21.44 -16.93 30.21
C TRP A 89 20.49 -16.09 31.07
N THR A 90 19.59 -15.36 30.40
CA THR A 90 18.47 -14.64 31.00
C THR A 90 17.16 -15.35 30.63
N PRO A 91 16.22 -15.54 31.57
CA PRO A 91 14.88 -16.05 31.23
C PRO A 91 14.18 -15.15 30.21
N CYS A 92 13.58 -15.75 29.18
CA CYS A 92 12.87 -15.01 28.13
C CYS A 92 11.69 -15.82 27.57
N PHE A 93 10.79 -15.14 26.86
CA PHE A 93 9.71 -15.74 26.05
C PHE A 93 8.98 -16.93 26.70
N SER A 94 8.58 -16.81 27.98
CA SER A 94 7.87 -17.84 28.76
C SER A 94 8.43 -19.26 28.62
N GLY A 95 9.57 -19.52 29.27
CA GLY A 95 10.17 -20.86 29.37
C GLY A 95 11.42 -21.08 28.52
N HIS A 96 11.90 -20.05 27.81
CA HIS A 96 13.16 -20.08 27.09
C HIS A 96 14.27 -19.37 27.87
N LYS A 97 15.50 -19.52 27.40
CA LYS A 97 16.65 -18.73 27.85
C LYS A 97 17.22 -17.95 26.69
N CYS A 98 17.57 -16.69 26.91
CA CYS A 98 18.16 -15.81 25.90
C CYS A 98 19.51 -15.30 26.39
N ALA A 99 20.42 -15.05 25.47
CA ALA A 99 21.73 -14.46 25.76
C ALA A 99 22.18 -13.60 24.57
N ARG A 100 23.11 -12.67 24.81
CA ARG A 100 23.80 -11.90 23.76
C ARG A 100 25.31 -12.09 23.92
N LEU A 101 25.90 -12.86 23.02
CA LEU A 101 27.33 -13.21 23.06
C LEU A 101 28.14 -12.18 22.28
N LEU A 102 29.05 -11.47 22.95
CA LEU A 102 29.99 -10.56 22.32
C LEU A 102 31.12 -11.36 21.68
N LEU A 103 31.23 -11.22 20.36
CA LEU A 103 32.29 -11.78 19.53
C LEU A 103 33.05 -10.64 18.83
N PRO A 104 34.32 -10.86 18.45
CA PRO A 104 35.04 -9.86 17.66
C PRO A 104 34.34 -9.63 16.31
N MET A 105 34.21 -8.36 15.91
CA MET A 105 33.71 -8.00 14.58
C MET A 105 34.63 -8.60 13.52
N ASP A 106 35.94 -8.47 13.75
CA ASP A 106 36.99 -9.05 12.95
C ASP A 106 37.86 -10.00 13.79
N TYR A 107 37.89 -11.27 13.41
CA TYR A 107 38.70 -12.27 14.09
C TYR A 107 40.21 -12.10 13.88
N ASP A 108 40.63 -11.32 12.87
CA ASP A 108 42.04 -11.00 12.65
C ASP A 108 42.46 -9.73 13.42
N ASP A 109 41.53 -9.04 14.07
CA ASP A 109 41.75 -7.86 14.94
C ASP A 109 40.81 -7.91 16.16
N THR A 110 41.17 -8.72 17.16
CA THR A 110 40.35 -8.98 18.35
C THR A 110 40.27 -7.81 19.33
N GLU A 111 41.10 -6.78 19.15
CA GLU A 111 41.06 -5.53 19.93
C GLU A 111 40.12 -4.49 19.30
N GLY A 112 39.59 -4.77 18.11
CA GLY A 112 38.64 -3.93 17.39
C GLY A 112 37.21 -3.97 17.95
N PRO A 113 36.25 -3.38 17.21
CA PRO A 113 34.83 -3.43 17.58
C PRO A 113 34.31 -4.87 17.71
N THR A 114 33.22 -5.03 18.47
CA THR A 114 32.55 -6.32 18.69
C THR A 114 31.18 -6.36 18.03
N THR A 115 30.69 -7.57 17.78
CA THR A 115 29.30 -7.86 17.40
C THR A 115 28.63 -8.68 18.51
N ALA A 116 27.38 -8.38 18.86
CA ALA A 116 26.62 -9.12 19.85
C ALA A 116 25.68 -10.09 19.14
N ILE A 117 25.94 -11.39 19.29
CA ILE A 117 25.16 -12.47 18.69
C ILE A 117 23.99 -12.84 19.61
N ALA A 118 22.76 -12.71 19.12
CA ALA A 118 21.58 -13.11 19.86
C ALA A 118 21.38 -14.62 19.83
N LEU A 119 21.12 -15.18 21.01
CA LEU A 119 20.97 -16.61 21.26
C LEU A 119 19.64 -16.86 21.97
N ARG A 120 18.88 -17.83 21.50
CA ARG A 120 17.66 -18.32 22.17
C ARG A 120 17.73 -19.83 22.32
N LEU A 121 17.47 -20.31 23.51
CA LEU A 121 17.60 -21.71 23.91
C LEU A 121 16.28 -22.25 24.45
N ILE A 122 15.88 -23.39 23.91
CA ILE A 122 14.85 -24.26 24.49
C ILE A 122 15.59 -25.38 25.22
N SER A 123 15.30 -25.54 26.51
CA SER A 123 15.94 -26.57 27.32
C SER A 123 15.43 -27.97 26.96
N ALA A 124 16.33 -28.94 27.02
CA ALA A 124 16.06 -30.37 27.02
C ALA A 124 14.98 -30.69 28.05
N ALA A 125 14.01 -31.51 27.64
CA ALA A 125 12.92 -31.94 28.51
C ALA A 125 13.42 -32.91 29.60
N ASP A 126 14.43 -33.74 29.29
CA ASP A 126 15.04 -34.67 30.24
C ASP A 126 16.53 -34.33 30.46
N ARG A 127 16.79 -33.54 31.51
CA ARG A 127 18.16 -33.17 31.92
C ARG A 127 18.98 -34.35 32.45
N THR A 128 18.36 -35.48 32.81
CA THR A 128 19.10 -36.67 33.30
C THR A 128 19.78 -37.43 32.17
N LYS A 129 19.29 -37.28 30.93
CA LYS A 129 19.85 -37.87 29.71
C LYS A 129 20.55 -36.86 28.82
N TYR A 130 20.93 -35.70 29.36
CA TYR A 130 21.43 -34.58 28.56
C TYR A 130 22.64 -34.97 27.69
N LYS A 131 22.54 -34.71 26.37
CA LYS A 131 23.54 -35.07 25.35
C LYS A 131 24.21 -33.88 24.67
N GLY A 132 23.76 -32.66 24.96
CA GLY A 132 24.31 -31.42 24.40
C GLY A 132 23.23 -30.49 23.85
N THR A 133 23.69 -29.45 23.17
CA THR A 133 22.93 -28.40 22.53
C THR A 133 23.08 -28.50 21.02
N ILE A 134 21.97 -28.67 20.31
CA ILE A 134 21.89 -28.65 18.85
C ILE A 134 21.70 -27.20 18.41
N VAL A 135 22.66 -26.69 17.64
CA VAL A 135 22.61 -25.37 17.02
C VAL A 135 21.79 -25.43 15.73
N ILE A 136 20.79 -24.56 15.61
CA ILE A 136 19.85 -24.50 14.49
C ILE A 136 20.08 -23.22 13.69
N ASN A 137 20.12 -23.34 12.36
CA ASN A 137 20.05 -22.21 11.45
C ASN A 137 18.96 -22.44 10.39
N PRO A 138 17.98 -21.54 10.24
CA PRO A 138 16.87 -21.70 9.30
C PRO A 138 17.23 -21.45 7.83
N GLY A 139 18.38 -20.84 7.56
CA GLY A 139 18.77 -20.40 6.23
C GLY A 139 18.46 -18.93 5.96
N GLY A 140 17.82 -18.66 4.82
CA GLY A 140 17.73 -17.32 4.22
C GLY A 140 18.69 -17.20 3.03
N PRO A 141 19.92 -16.64 3.17
CA PRO A 141 20.55 -16.07 4.37
C PRO A 141 19.79 -14.88 4.96
N GLY A 142 20.15 -14.46 6.18
CA GLY A 142 19.51 -13.32 6.83
C GLY A 142 18.24 -13.64 7.59
N ALA A 143 17.79 -14.90 7.64
CA ALA A 143 16.66 -15.28 8.48
C ALA A 143 17.05 -15.47 9.96
N SER A 144 16.24 -14.95 10.89
CA SER A 144 16.48 -15.07 12.32
C SER A 144 16.31 -16.51 12.84
N GLY A 145 17.39 -17.08 13.39
CA GLY A 145 17.37 -18.37 14.07
C GLY A 145 16.65 -18.32 15.42
N THR A 146 16.73 -17.21 16.16
CA THR A 146 16.02 -17.04 17.44
C THR A 146 14.50 -16.95 17.24
N TYR A 147 14.05 -16.29 16.15
CA TYR A 147 12.64 -16.26 15.75
C TYR A 147 12.18 -17.65 15.27
N PHE A 148 12.96 -18.29 14.40
CA PHE A 148 12.63 -19.61 13.85
C PHE A 148 12.38 -20.65 14.93
N ILE A 149 13.27 -20.78 15.91
CA ILE A 149 13.06 -21.75 17.00
C ILE A 149 11.93 -21.35 17.95
N GLY A 150 11.56 -20.06 18.01
CA GLY A 150 10.36 -19.64 18.71
C GLY A 150 9.08 -20.24 18.15
N ARG A 151 9.08 -20.54 16.85
CA ARG A 151 7.94 -21.14 16.13
C ARG A 151 8.05 -22.65 15.95
N ALA A 152 9.26 -23.14 15.63
CA ALA A 152 9.49 -24.53 15.26
C ALA A 152 10.21 -25.33 16.34
N GLY A 153 10.85 -24.68 17.32
CA GLY A 153 11.81 -25.33 18.23
C GLY A 153 11.20 -26.40 19.13
N ALA A 154 9.94 -26.24 19.58
CA ALA A 154 9.24 -27.29 20.32
C ALA A 154 9.00 -28.56 19.47
N LYS A 155 8.72 -28.39 18.17
CA LYS A 155 8.58 -29.53 17.23
C LYS A 155 9.93 -30.18 16.97
N ILE A 156 10.97 -29.37 16.74
CA ILE A 156 12.34 -29.84 16.56
C ILE A 156 12.80 -30.66 17.78
N SER A 157 12.55 -30.17 19.00
CA SER A 157 12.87 -30.87 20.26
C SER A 157 12.26 -32.27 20.29
N ARG A 158 10.99 -32.41 19.87
CA ARG A 158 10.33 -33.72 19.78
C ARG A 158 10.93 -34.62 18.70
N VAL A 159 11.38 -34.06 17.57
CA VAL A 159 12.01 -34.84 16.50
C VAL A 159 13.33 -35.44 17.00
N VAL A 160 14.23 -34.61 17.54
CA VAL A 160 15.57 -35.02 17.94
C VAL A 160 15.61 -35.79 19.27
N GLY A 161 14.60 -35.62 20.13
CA GLY A 161 14.48 -36.31 21.42
C GLY A 161 14.66 -35.39 22.62
N ASP A 162 14.23 -35.85 23.79
CA ASP A 162 14.17 -35.08 25.04
C ASP A 162 15.54 -34.75 25.66
N SER A 163 16.62 -35.29 25.08
CA SER A 163 17.99 -35.25 25.61
C SER A 163 18.79 -34.00 25.19
N PHE A 164 18.26 -33.15 24.32
CA PHE A 164 19.02 -32.05 23.70
C PHE A 164 18.42 -30.68 24.01
N ASP A 165 19.31 -29.72 24.28
CA ASP A 165 18.93 -28.31 24.19
C ASP A 165 18.85 -27.91 22.70
N ILE A 166 17.89 -27.06 22.35
CA ILE A 166 17.75 -26.51 20.98
C ILE A 166 18.10 -25.03 21.02
N LEU A 167 19.18 -24.66 20.33
CA LEU A 167 19.69 -23.29 20.27
C LEU A 167 19.49 -22.72 18.87
N GLY A 168 18.66 -21.69 18.76
CA GLY A 168 18.66 -20.82 17.58
C GLY A 168 19.56 -19.62 17.86
N PHE A 169 20.37 -19.25 16.88
CA PHE A 169 21.16 -18.03 16.94
C PHE A 169 20.88 -17.17 15.73
N ASP A 170 20.94 -15.86 15.92
CA ASP A 170 20.89 -14.92 14.81
C ASP A 170 22.32 -14.62 14.36
N PRO A 171 22.72 -14.93 13.12
CA PRO A 171 24.03 -14.57 12.63
C PRO A 171 24.32 -13.07 12.82
N ARG A 172 25.60 -12.68 12.85
CA ARG A 172 26.01 -11.27 12.81
C ARG A 172 25.19 -10.50 11.75
N GLY A 173 24.72 -9.29 12.09
CA GLY A 173 23.88 -8.45 11.23
C GLY A 173 22.46 -8.93 10.94
N THR A 174 22.04 -10.08 11.47
CA THR A 174 20.71 -10.67 11.25
C THR A 174 19.90 -10.65 12.53
N GLY A 175 18.57 -10.60 12.44
CA GLY A 175 17.68 -10.80 13.60
C GLY A 175 18.04 -9.89 14.76
N ALA A 176 18.01 -10.44 15.99
CA ALA A 176 18.33 -9.73 17.22
C ALA A 176 19.82 -9.42 17.44
N SER A 177 20.70 -9.80 16.52
CA SER A 177 22.13 -9.52 16.61
C SER A 177 22.45 -8.09 16.22
N THR A 178 23.41 -7.49 16.93
CA THR A 178 23.76 -6.08 16.74
C THR A 178 25.26 -5.88 16.51
N PRO A 179 25.67 -4.93 15.65
CA PRO A 179 24.82 -4.06 14.82
C PRO A 179 24.05 -4.85 13.74
N ALA A 180 22.81 -4.43 13.44
CA ALA A 180 21.98 -5.03 12.41
C ALA A 180 22.40 -4.55 11.01
N ALA A 181 22.23 -5.40 9.99
CA ALA A 181 22.52 -5.05 8.59
C ALA A 181 21.35 -4.29 7.94
N THR A 182 20.87 -3.22 8.57
CA THR A 182 19.76 -2.41 8.05
C THR A 182 20.28 -1.26 7.19
N CYS A 183 19.63 -1.04 6.05
CA CYS A 183 19.94 0.08 5.16
C CYS A 183 18.87 1.17 5.23
N PHE A 184 17.65 0.86 5.69
CA PHE A 184 16.62 1.86 5.95
C PHE A 184 16.74 2.42 7.38
N SER A 185 16.25 3.64 7.55
CA SER A 185 16.13 4.32 8.84
C SER A 185 15.18 3.57 9.80
N ASP A 186 14.09 3.03 9.25
CA ASP A 186 13.13 2.17 9.95
C ASP A 186 12.34 1.27 8.97
N ASP A 187 11.53 0.35 9.51
CA ASP A 187 10.72 -0.59 8.74
C ASP A 187 9.56 0.06 7.97
N SER A 188 9.08 1.23 8.40
CA SER A 188 8.05 1.97 7.64
C SER A 188 8.63 2.46 6.32
N GLN A 189 9.85 3.01 6.34
CA GLN A 189 10.53 3.46 5.11
C GLN A 189 10.81 2.30 4.14
N ARG A 190 11.23 1.16 4.68
CA ARG A 190 11.36 -0.09 3.92
C ARG A 190 10.04 -0.50 3.27
N ARG A 191 8.94 -0.49 4.02
CA ARG A 191 7.64 -0.93 3.50
C ARG A 191 7.13 0.03 2.42
N LEU A 192 7.27 1.34 2.64
CA LEU A 192 6.95 2.36 1.63
C LEU A 192 7.75 2.14 0.33
N TRP A 193 9.02 1.76 0.44
CA TRP A 193 9.83 1.41 -0.73
C TRP A 193 9.34 0.16 -1.47
N GLN A 194 8.90 -0.88 -0.74
CA GLN A 194 8.32 -2.09 -1.33
C GLN A 194 7.00 -1.78 -2.06
N LEU A 195 6.19 -0.85 -1.56
CA LEU A 195 4.91 -0.46 -2.17
C LEU A 195 5.05 0.27 -3.51
N GLN A 196 6.17 0.95 -3.70
CA GLN A 196 6.49 1.63 -4.95
C GLN A 196 6.95 0.64 -6.04
N ASP A 197 7.06 -0.65 -5.75
CA ASP A 197 7.46 -1.63 -6.76
C ASP A 197 6.46 -1.66 -7.93
N ASP A 198 7.01 -1.65 -9.14
CA ASP A 198 6.20 -1.80 -10.34
C ASP A 198 5.54 -3.19 -10.27
N HIS A 199 4.21 -3.26 -10.35
CA HIS A 199 3.42 -4.48 -10.04
C HIS A 199 3.62 -5.60 -11.09
N ARG A 200 4.72 -5.56 -11.84
CA ARG A 200 5.11 -6.45 -12.92
C ARG A 200 6.17 -7.47 -12.52
N LEU A 201 6.17 -8.59 -13.22
CA LEU A 201 7.29 -9.51 -13.27
C LEU A 201 8.39 -8.93 -14.14
N LEU A 202 9.64 -9.29 -13.84
CA LEU A 202 10.79 -8.89 -14.64
C LEU A 202 10.61 -9.29 -16.10
N ASN A 203 10.80 -8.34 -17.01
CA ASN A 203 10.67 -8.53 -18.45
C ASN A 203 11.71 -7.68 -19.17
N LEU A 204 12.37 -8.26 -20.18
CA LEU A 204 13.42 -7.64 -20.97
C LEU A 204 12.92 -6.60 -21.99
N THR A 205 11.62 -6.56 -22.34
CA THR A 205 11.15 -5.76 -23.48
C THR A 205 10.40 -4.48 -23.15
N ASN A 206 10.13 -4.18 -21.87
CA ASN A 206 9.13 -3.17 -21.49
C ASN A 206 9.62 -2.17 -20.42
N GLY A 207 10.93 -1.93 -20.29
CA GLY A 207 11.48 -0.99 -19.29
C GLY A 207 11.52 -1.51 -17.84
N ALA A 208 10.92 -2.68 -17.58
CA ALA A 208 10.85 -3.28 -16.24
C ALA A 208 12.25 -3.65 -15.71
N LEU A 209 13.15 -4.10 -16.59
CA LEU A 209 14.53 -4.39 -16.25
C LEU A 209 15.27 -3.15 -15.74
N GLU A 210 15.14 -2.02 -16.43
CA GLU A 210 15.79 -0.76 -16.09
C GLU A 210 15.31 -0.24 -14.74
N ILE A 211 14.01 -0.35 -14.46
CA ILE A 211 13.43 -0.01 -13.17
C ILE A 211 13.97 -0.94 -12.07
N GLN A 212 13.92 -2.26 -12.25
CA GLN A 212 14.39 -3.21 -11.23
C GLN A 212 15.90 -3.08 -10.96
N ARG A 213 16.68 -2.82 -12.00
CA ARG A 213 18.11 -2.51 -11.85
C ARG A 213 18.35 -1.21 -11.10
N ALA A 214 17.58 -0.16 -11.36
CA ALA A 214 17.69 1.10 -10.63
C ALA A 214 17.26 0.94 -9.16
N ARG A 215 16.26 0.11 -8.88
CA ARG A 215 15.87 -0.30 -7.52
C ARG A 215 17.02 -1.04 -6.82
N ALA A 216 17.68 -2.00 -7.48
CA ALA A 216 18.85 -2.70 -6.95
C ALA A 216 20.02 -1.74 -6.65
N ARG A 217 20.31 -0.80 -7.56
CA ARG A 217 21.32 0.26 -7.36
C ARG A 217 21.00 1.15 -6.16
N MET A 218 19.73 1.49 -5.97
CA MET A 218 19.27 2.30 -4.84
C MET A 218 19.63 1.60 -3.53
N ILE A 219 19.20 0.35 -3.37
CA ILE A 219 19.47 -0.45 -2.18
C ILE A 219 20.98 -0.60 -1.96
N ALA A 220 21.74 -0.93 -3.00
CA ALA A 220 23.20 -1.07 -2.91
C ALA A 220 23.89 0.23 -2.43
N ALA A 221 23.54 1.38 -3.02
CA ALA A 221 24.13 2.68 -2.65
C ALA A 221 23.75 3.09 -1.21
N ARG A 222 22.51 2.82 -0.81
CA ARG A 222 22.05 3.09 0.56
C ARG A 222 22.78 2.22 1.57
N CYS A 223 22.90 0.93 1.30
CA CYS A 223 23.63 0.00 2.15
C CYS A 223 25.11 0.33 2.23
N GLU A 224 25.74 0.78 1.13
CA GLU A 224 27.14 1.18 1.12
C GLU A 224 27.41 2.31 2.14
N GLU A 225 26.51 3.29 2.22
CA GLU A 225 26.57 4.36 3.22
C GLU A 225 26.32 3.84 4.65
N MET A 226 25.23 3.08 4.83
CA MET A 226 24.76 2.70 6.17
C MET A 226 25.58 1.58 6.82
N ILE A 227 26.01 0.59 6.05
CA ILE A 227 26.65 -0.63 6.56
C ILE A 227 27.98 -0.97 5.85
N GLY A 228 28.43 -0.17 4.88
CA GLY A 228 29.64 -0.42 4.08
C GLY A 228 30.93 0.23 4.59
N GLY A 229 30.87 1.07 5.62
CA GLY A 229 32.04 1.75 6.20
C GLY A 229 33.15 0.81 6.69
N LYS A 230 34.31 1.35 7.10
CA LYS A 230 35.49 0.54 7.55
C LYS A 230 35.14 -0.55 8.57
N TRP A 231 34.31 -0.19 9.55
CA TRP A 231 33.77 -1.08 10.59
C TRP A 231 32.27 -1.37 10.41
N GLY A 232 31.73 -1.01 9.24
CA GLY A 232 30.34 -1.27 8.89
C GLY A 232 30.10 -2.78 8.83
N ILE A 233 28.99 -3.21 9.43
CA ILE A 233 28.70 -4.62 9.63
C ILE A 233 28.70 -5.41 8.33
N GLY A 234 28.29 -4.80 7.20
CA GLY A 234 28.20 -5.44 5.88
C GLY A 234 29.53 -6.03 5.38
N ARG A 235 30.68 -5.57 5.90
CA ARG A 235 32.01 -6.11 5.55
C ARG A 235 32.40 -7.36 6.36
N PHE A 236 31.60 -7.74 7.35
CA PHE A 236 31.95 -8.80 8.29
C PHE A 236 30.94 -9.94 8.33
N LEU A 237 29.93 -9.93 7.44
CA LEU A 237 28.79 -10.86 7.41
C LEU A 237 29.05 -12.19 6.67
N SER A 238 30.24 -12.39 6.12
CA SER A 238 30.50 -13.54 5.24
C SER A 238 30.23 -14.88 5.94
N THR A 239 29.73 -15.87 5.21
CA THR A 239 29.46 -17.22 5.74
C THR A 239 30.67 -17.81 6.49
N PRO A 240 31.93 -17.67 6.01
CA PRO A 240 33.10 -18.10 6.76
C PRO A 240 33.28 -17.42 8.13
N ASN A 241 32.94 -16.14 8.26
CA ASN A 241 32.96 -15.44 9.56
C ASN A 241 31.88 -15.99 10.49
N VAL A 242 30.68 -16.26 9.97
CA VAL A 242 29.60 -16.90 10.75
C VAL A 242 30.00 -18.31 11.20
N ALA A 243 30.77 -19.05 10.40
CA ALA A 243 31.31 -20.35 10.80
C ALA A 243 32.33 -20.23 11.97
N ARG A 244 33.10 -19.13 12.04
CA ARG A 244 33.93 -18.81 13.22
C ARG A 244 33.05 -18.52 14.45
N ASP A 245 31.96 -17.78 14.27
CA ASP A 245 30.99 -17.52 15.36
C ASP A 245 30.40 -18.84 15.91
N MET A 246 30.05 -19.77 15.03
CA MET A 246 29.53 -21.09 15.43
C MET A 246 30.55 -21.89 16.26
N LEU A 247 31.84 -21.78 15.93
CA LEU A 247 32.90 -22.43 16.71
C LEU A 247 32.96 -21.85 18.12
N GLU A 248 32.95 -20.51 18.25
CA GLU A 248 32.95 -19.83 19.55
C GLU A 248 31.70 -20.18 20.38
N ILE A 249 30.52 -20.18 19.76
CA ILE A 249 29.27 -20.60 20.42
C ILE A 249 29.41 -22.03 20.94
N SER A 250 29.89 -22.97 20.11
CA SER A 250 30.07 -24.37 20.52
C SER A 250 31.01 -24.51 21.72
N GLN A 251 32.13 -23.78 21.72
CA GLN A 251 33.11 -23.81 22.80
C GLN A 251 32.55 -23.21 24.10
N GLN A 252 31.82 -22.10 24.02
CA GLN A 252 31.17 -21.45 25.17
C GLN A 252 30.04 -22.29 25.78
N LEU A 253 29.39 -23.14 24.98
CA LEU A 253 28.44 -24.16 25.46
C LEU A 253 29.14 -25.35 26.13
N GLY A 254 30.47 -25.39 26.15
CA GLY A 254 31.26 -26.50 26.68
C GLY A 254 31.28 -27.73 25.77
N GLN A 255 31.00 -27.56 24.47
CA GLN A 255 30.98 -28.66 23.50
C GLN A 255 32.27 -28.67 22.67
N GLU A 256 33.04 -29.76 22.79
CA GLU A 256 34.26 -29.97 21.99
C GLU A 256 33.97 -30.06 20.48
N LYS A 257 32.80 -30.63 20.13
CA LYS A 257 32.34 -30.81 18.76
C LYS A 257 30.92 -30.27 18.59
N LEU A 258 30.66 -29.65 17.44
CA LEU A 258 29.39 -29.03 17.10
C LEU A 258 28.30 -30.08 16.82
N LEU A 259 27.13 -29.89 17.43
CA LEU A 259 25.87 -30.51 17.01
C LEU A 259 25.07 -29.45 16.24
N TYR A 260 24.74 -29.70 14.99
CA TYR A 260 24.14 -28.70 14.10
C TYR A 260 23.08 -29.28 13.17
N TRP A 261 22.03 -28.50 12.95
CA TRP A 261 21.05 -28.75 11.90
C TRP A 261 20.77 -27.45 11.14
N GLY A 262 21.27 -27.38 9.91
CA GLY A 262 21.12 -26.22 9.02
C GLY A 262 20.16 -26.53 7.88
N PHE A 263 19.17 -25.64 7.70
CA PHE A 263 18.19 -25.71 6.63
C PHE A 263 18.54 -24.72 5.52
N SER A 264 18.29 -25.04 4.25
CA SER A 264 18.42 -24.10 3.14
C SER A 264 19.83 -23.48 3.07
N TYR A 265 20.01 -22.15 3.08
CA TYR A 265 21.32 -21.51 3.25
C TYR A 265 22.12 -22.01 4.48
N GLY A 266 21.46 -22.46 5.55
CA GLY A 266 22.10 -23.12 6.68
C GLY A 266 22.87 -24.38 6.28
N SER A 267 22.53 -25.02 5.15
CA SER A 267 23.32 -26.09 4.54
C SER A 267 24.66 -25.59 3.97
N VAL A 268 24.70 -24.39 3.40
CA VAL A 268 25.92 -23.73 2.93
C VAL A 268 26.81 -23.41 4.12
N LEU A 269 26.24 -22.82 5.18
CA LEU A 269 26.96 -22.55 6.42
C LEU A 269 27.55 -23.83 7.05
N GLY A 270 26.78 -24.93 7.05
CA GLY A 270 27.24 -26.24 7.51
C GLY A 270 28.40 -26.81 6.67
N GLN A 271 28.42 -26.57 5.36
CA GLN A 271 29.53 -26.93 4.47
C GLN A 271 30.79 -26.14 4.82
N TYR A 272 30.70 -24.81 4.95
CA TYR A 272 31.85 -23.98 5.35
C TYR A 272 32.41 -24.40 6.70
N PHE A 273 31.56 -24.62 7.72
CA PHE A 273 32.01 -25.11 9.02
C PHE A 273 32.73 -26.46 8.91
N SER A 274 32.18 -27.39 8.14
CA SER A 274 32.76 -28.73 7.98
C SER A 274 34.10 -28.72 7.24
N ALA A 275 34.28 -27.80 6.29
CA ALA A 275 35.53 -27.61 5.56
C ALA A 275 36.61 -26.90 6.41
N MET A 276 36.21 -25.88 7.17
CA MET A 276 37.13 -25.07 7.99
C MET A 276 37.54 -25.78 9.29
N TYR A 277 36.63 -26.55 9.89
CA TYR A 277 36.80 -27.19 11.20
C TYR A 277 36.38 -28.67 11.18
N PRO A 278 36.98 -29.50 10.30
CA PRO A 278 36.56 -30.90 10.15
C PRO A 278 36.67 -31.71 11.44
N ASP A 279 37.64 -31.41 12.31
CA ASP A 279 37.84 -32.07 13.61
C ASP A 279 36.77 -31.68 14.65
N LYS A 280 36.09 -30.54 14.45
CA LYS A 280 35.04 -30.01 15.33
C LYS A 280 33.63 -30.47 14.95
N VAL A 281 33.48 -31.32 13.93
CA VAL A 281 32.17 -31.85 13.52
C VAL A 281 31.73 -32.99 14.44
N GLY A 282 30.62 -32.80 15.16
CA GLY A 282 30.04 -33.78 16.09
C GLY A 282 28.88 -34.59 15.49
N ARG A 283 27.73 -33.94 15.30
CA ARG A 283 26.59 -34.46 14.52
C ARG A 283 26.07 -33.30 13.71
N LEU A 284 26.20 -33.39 12.39
CA LEU A 284 25.91 -32.28 11.50
C LEU A 284 24.95 -32.73 10.41
N ILE A 285 23.74 -32.19 10.45
CA ILE A 285 22.71 -32.35 9.42
C ILE A 285 22.68 -31.09 8.57
N ILE A 286 22.72 -31.27 7.25
CA ILE A 286 22.37 -30.25 6.27
C ILE A 286 21.13 -30.71 5.50
N ASP A 287 20.11 -29.86 5.43
CA ASP A 287 18.76 -30.21 4.94
C ASP A 287 18.25 -29.15 3.95
N GLY A 288 17.80 -29.56 2.77
CA GLY A 288 17.54 -28.63 1.65
C GLY A 288 18.86 -28.04 1.18
N VAL A 289 19.67 -28.90 0.55
CA VAL A 289 21.10 -28.66 0.39
C VAL A 289 21.41 -27.92 -0.89
N TYR A 290 21.98 -26.72 -0.74
CA TYR A 290 22.46 -25.92 -1.86
C TYR A 290 23.98 -26.04 -1.98
N ASP A 291 24.49 -26.16 -3.20
CA ASP A 291 25.94 -26.29 -3.42
C ASP A 291 26.64 -24.97 -3.05
N ALA A 292 27.51 -25.00 -2.03
CA ALA A 292 28.25 -23.83 -1.57
C ALA A 292 29.17 -23.20 -2.65
N LEU A 293 29.64 -23.97 -3.65
CA LEU A 293 30.37 -23.43 -4.80
C LEU A 293 29.43 -22.72 -5.78
N ASN A 294 28.24 -23.27 -6.02
CA ASN A 294 27.24 -22.59 -6.84
C ASN A 294 26.73 -21.31 -6.16
N TYR A 295 26.52 -21.36 -4.85
CA TYR A 295 26.22 -20.19 -4.02
C TYR A 295 27.27 -19.10 -4.15
N ARG A 296 28.56 -19.47 -4.05
CA ARG A 296 29.66 -18.53 -4.21
C ARG A 296 29.73 -17.95 -5.62
N ALA A 297 29.28 -18.67 -6.65
CA ALA A 297 29.18 -18.12 -8.00
C ALA A 297 28.10 -17.04 -8.13
N ALA A 298 27.12 -16.97 -7.20
CA ALA A 298 26.03 -16.00 -7.19
C ALA A 298 25.19 -15.96 -8.49
N LEU A 299 25.10 -17.10 -9.18
CA LEU A 299 24.32 -17.24 -10.42
C LEU A 299 22.92 -17.79 -10.19
N TRP A 300 22.63 -18.48 -9.08
CA TRP A 300 21.28 -18.95 -8.73
C TRP A 300 20.57 -19.81 -9.78
N ASN A 301 21.34 -20.39 -10.71
CA ASN A 301 20.83 -21.12 -11.86
C ASN A 301 20.28 -22.51 -11.50
N SER A 302 20.78 -23.14 -10.43
CA SER A 302 20.22 -24.42 -9.97
C SER A 302 18.85 -24.25 -9.30
N ASN A 303 18.52 -23.07 -8.77
CA ASN A 303 17.27 -22.84 -8.04
C ASN A 303 16.00 -23.03 -8.88
N VAL A 304 16.11 -22.97 -10.21
CA VAL A 304 14.95 -23.16 -11.11
C VAL A 304 14.76 -24.61 -11.57
N VAL A 305 15.72 -25.51 -11.32
CA VAL A 305 15.78 -26.85 -11.94
C VAL A 305 14.57 -27.72 -11.58
N ASP A 306 14.19 -27.77 -10.30
CA ASP A 306 13.08 -28.61 -9.82
C ASP A 306 11.74 -27.85 -9.77
N MET A 307 11.74 -26.54 -10.06
CA MET A 307 10.58 -25.67 -9.87
C MET A 307 9.35 -26.11 -10.67
N GLU A 308 9.51 -26.35 -11.98
CA GLU A 308 8.40 -26.80 -12.84
C GLU A 308 7.84 -28.14 -12.37
N SER A 309 8.70 -29.04 -11.84
CA SER A 309 8.23 -30.32 -11.29
C SER A 309 7.39 -30.14 -10.03
N VAL A 310 7.76 -29.20 -9.16
CA VAL A 310 6.97 -28.88 -7.96
C VAL A 310 5.65 -28.21 -8.34
N ILE A 311 5.66 -27.29 -9.30
CA ILE A 311 4.44 -26.66 -9.83
C ILE A 311 3.54 -27.72 -10.48
N ASP A 312 4.08 -28.63 -11.29
CA ASP A 312 3.30 -29.69 -11.93
C ASP A 312 2.66 -30.63 -10.89
N SER A 313 3.31 -30.81 -9.74
CA SER A 313 2.73 -31.57 -8.63
C SER A 313 1.43 -30.95 -8.07
N PHE A 314 1.25 -29.63 -8.13
CA PHE A 314 -0.01 -28.98 -7.74
C PHE A 314 -1.17 -29.49 -8.60
N PHE A 315 -1.00 -29.50 -9.92
CA PHE A 315 -2.03 -29.95 -10.85
C PHE A 315 -2.33 -31.44 -10.69
N ASP A 316 -1.29 -32.25 -10.52
CA ASP A 316 -1.42 -33.69 -10.31
C ASP A 316 -2.13 -34.04 -9.01
N PHE A 317 -1.73 -33.44 -7.88
CA PHE A 317 -2.35 -33.72 -6.60
C PHE A 317 -3.77 -33.16 -6.50
N CYS A 318 -4.03 -31.98 -7.08
CA CYS A 318 -5.38 -31.42 -7.15
C CYS A 318 -6.33 -32.33 -7.93
N HIS A 319 -5.91 -32.84 -9.10
CA HIS A 319 -6.70 -33.80 -9.87
C HIS A 319 -6.93 -35.11 -9.07
N LYS A 320 -5.87 -35.70 -8.52
CA LYS A 320 -5.96 -36.94 -7.73
C LYS A 320 -6.86 -36.82 -6.50
N ALA A 321 -6.92 -35.64 -5.88
CA ALA A 321 -7.71 -35.42 -4.67
C ALA A 321 -9.21 -35.34 -4.93
N GLY A 322 -9.63 -35.01 -6.16
CA GLY A 322 -11.03 -34.89 -6.53
C GLY A 322 -11.69 -33.56 -6.10
N PRO A 323 -12.92 -33.31 -6.56
CA PRO A 323 -13.61 -32.03 -6.38
C PRO A 323 -13.99 -31.73 -4.92
N GLU A 324 -14.04 -32.74 -4.04
CA GLU A 324 -14.33 -32.53 -2.61
C GLU A 324 -13.14 -31.94 -1.83
N LYS A 325 -11.92 -32.08 -2.37
CA LYS A 325 -10.67 -31.73 -1.67
C LYS A 325 -9.86 -30.64 -2.37
N CYS A 326 -10.08 -30.41 -3.66
CA CYS A 326 -9.44 -29.31 -4.40
C CYS A 326 -10.49 -28.44 -5.11
N ALA A 327 -10.55 -27.16 -4.75
CA ALA A 327 -11.48 -26.20 -5.36
C ALA A 327 -11.21 -25.97 -6.87
N ALA A 328 -9.96 -26.15 -7.30
CA ALA A 328 -9.54 -26.03 -8.70
C ALA A 328 -9.60 -27.36 -9.48
N TYR A 329 -10.29 -28.38 -8.97
CA TYR A 329 -10.37 -29.70 -9.61
C TYR A 329 -10.77 -29.61 -11.10
N GLY A 330 -10.18 -30.49 -11.90
CA GLY A 330 -10.46 -30.68 -13.32
C GLY A 330 -10.33 -32.15 -13.73
N PRO A 331 -10.84 -32.52 -14.92
CA PRO A 331 -10.90 -33.92 -15.36
C PRO A 331 -9.52 -34.53 -15.65
N SER A 332 -8.47 -33.73 -15.80
CA SER A 332 -7.07 -34.16 -15.80
C SER A 332 -6.16 -33.08 -15.20
N SER A 333 -4.92 -33.42 -14.82
CA SER A 333 -3.94 -32.43 -14.37
C SER A 333 -3.57 -31.44 -15.48
N SER A 334 -3.52 -31.88 -16.74
CA SER A 334 -3.32 -31.01 -17.90
C SER A 334 -4.41 -29.95 -18.03
N ASP A 335 -5.67 -30.29 -17.71
CA ASP A 335 -6.77 -29.32 -17.77
C ASP A 335 -6.64 -28.25 -16.69
N ILE A 336 -6.22 -28.63 -15.48
CA ILE A 336 -5.99 -27.68 -14.37
C ILE A 336 -4.78 -26.79 -14.70
N ARG A 337 -3.71 -27.36 -15.24
CA ARG A 337 -2.54 -26.61 -15.71
C ARG A 337 -2.95 -25.57 -16.74
N LYS A 338 -3.65 -25.99 -17.79
CA LYS A 338 -4.14 -25.08 -18.84
C LYS A 338 -4.99 -23.96 -18.26
N ARG A 339 -5.94 -24.28 -17.37
CA ARG A 339 -6.78 -23.27 -16.68
C ARG A 339 -5.95 -22.27 -15.89
N TYR A 340 -4.92 -22.71 -15.16
CA TYR A 340 -4.05 -21.81 -14.42
C TYR A 340 -3.29 -20.84 -15.33
N TYR A 341 -2.67 -21.32 -16.41
CA TYR A 341 -1.95 -20.44 -17.34
C TYR A 341 -2.90 -19.54 -18.15
N ASP A 342 -4.09 -20.03 -18.52
CA ASP A 342 -5.15 -19.21 -19.13
C ASP A 342 -5.59 -18.10 -18.17
N LEU A 343 -5.71 -18.42 -16.87
CA LEU A 343 -6.01 -17.46 -15.82
C LEU A 343 -4.89 -16.42 -15.71
N LEU A 344 -3.62 -16.81 -15.68
CA LEU A 344 -2.49 -15.86 -15.67
C LEU A 344 -2.51 -14.92 -16.89
N ASN A 345 -2.86 -15.44 -18.08
CA ASN A 345 -2.94 -14.63 -19.30
C ASN A 345 -4.19 -13.75 -19.35
N ARG A 346 -5.28 -14.16 -18.69
CA ARG A 346 -6.47 -13.32 -18.50
C ARG A 346 -6.17 -12.19 -17.53
N VAL A 347 -5.62 -12.50 -16.36
CA VAL A 347 -5.30 -11.52 -15.30
C VAL A 347 -4.25 -10.50 -15.75
N GLU A 348 -3.33 -10.87 -16.64
CA GLU A 348 -2.41 -9.90 -17.26
C GLU A 348 -3.15 -8.83 -18.09
N ARG A 349 -4.21 -9.21 -18.80
CA ARG A 349 -4.98 -8.31 -19.68
C ARG A 349 -6.13 -7.62 -18.94
N GLU A 350 -6.67 -8.29 -17.93
CA GLU A 350 -7.80 -7.88 -17.11
C GLU A 350 -7.49 -8.19 -15.64
N PRO A 351 -6.67 -7.35 -14.96
CA PRO A 351 -6.38 -7.52 -13.54
C PRO A 351 -7.65 -7.54 -12.71
N VAL A 352 -7.67 -8.36 -11.64
CA VAL A 352 -8.91 -8.57 -10.86
C VAL A 352 -8.92 -7.62 -9.66
N PRO A 353 -9.84 -6.65 -9.61
CA PRO A 353 -10.02 -5.78 -8.45
C PRO A 353 -10.64 -6.57 -7.28
N VAL A 354 -10.16 -6.29 -6.07
CA VAL A 354 -10.68 -6.84 -4.81
C VAL A 354 -10.98 -5.69 -3.84
N PRO A 355 -12.09 -4.95 -4.04
CA PRO A 355 -12.40 -3.73 -3.28
C PRO A 355 -12.72 -3.98 -1.80
N LEU A 356 -13.18 -5.21 -1.48
CA LEU A 356 -13.56 -5.64 -0.14
C LEU A 356 -12.37 -6.09 0.72
N ALA A 357 -11.17 -6.22 0.14
CA ALA A 357 -9.97 -6.46 0.93
C ALA A 357 -9.63 -5.20 1.75
N GLU A 358 -9.06 -5.39 2.93
CA GLU A 358 -8.56 -4.30 3.77
C GLU A 358 -7.06 -4.54 4.02
N PRO A 359 -6.16 -3.70 3.47
CA PRO A 359 -6.42 -2.67 2.44
C PRO A 359 -6.87 -3.27 1.09
N PRO A 360 -7.53 -2.48 0.21
CA PRO A 360 -7.94 -2.95 -1.11
C PRO A 360 -6.73 -3.34 -1.97
N LEU A 361 -6.90 -4.31 -2.86
CA LEU A 361 -5.82 -4.79 -3.73
C LEU A 361 -6.31 -5.14 -5.14
N ILE A 362 -5.34 -5.28 -6.04
CA ILE A 362 -5.56 -5.79 -7.40
C ILE A 362 -4.73 -7.07 -7.56
N VAL A 363 -5.41 -8.16 -7.92
CA VAL A 363 -4.72 -9.41 -8.25
C VAL A 363 -4.16 -9.27 -9.66
N THR A 364 -2.83 -9.23 -9.76
CA THR A 364 -2.08 -9.20 -11.03
C THR A 364 -1.47 -10.56 -11.35
N ARG A 365 -0.92 -10.73 -12.56
CA ARG A 365 -0.15 -11.92 -12.91
C ARG A 365 1.01 -12.14 -11.94
N LYS A 366 1.74 -11.08 -11.59
CA LYS A 366 2.84 -11.12 -10.60
C LYS A 366 2.35 -11.67 -9.26
N ALA A 367 1.19 -11.23 -8.78
CA ALA A 367 0.63 -11.70 -7.52
C ALA A 367 0.34 -13.20 -7.55
N LEU A 368 -0.27 -13.71 -8.63
CA LEU A 368 -0.55 -15.14 -8.77
C LEU A 368 0.71 -15.99 -8.93
N VAL A 369 1.70 -15.51 -9.69
CA VAL A 369 3.00 -16.18 -9.82
C VAL A 369 3.71 -16.24 -8.47
N ASN A 370 3.80 -15.12 -7.75
CA ASN A 370 4.38 -15.09 -6.40
C ASN A 370 3.63 -16.04 -5.45
N GLN A 371 2.29 -16.06 -5.49
CA GLN A 371 1.50 -16.97 -4.67
C GLN A 371 1.82 -18.44 -4.94
N MET A 372 1.90 -18.84 -6.22
CA MET A 372 2.29 -20.20 -6.59
C MET A 372 3.71 -20.54 -6.12
N MET A 373 4.63 -19.59 -6.27
CA MET A 373 6.03 -19.76 -5.87
C MET A 373 6.17 -19.93 -4.37
N HIS A 374 5.47 -19.13 -3.56
CA HIS A 374 5.40 -19.33 -2.11
C HIS A 374 4.73 -20.65 -1.76
N ALA A 375 3.70 -21.07 -2.51
CA ALA A 375 3.03 -22.33 -2.26
C ALA A 375 3.92 -23.55 -2.56
N ALA A 376 4.81 -23.43 -3.55
CA ALA A 376 5.79 -24.46 -3.90
C ALA A 376 6.78 -24.75 -2.76
N TYR A 377 7.11 -23.77 -1.91
CA TYR A 377 7.98 -23.99 -0.74
C TYR A 377 7.39 -25.01 0.24
N SER A 378 6.06 -25.02 0.44
CA SER A 378 5.40 -25.90 1.42
C SER A 378 4.06 -26.44 0.89
N PRO A 379 4.10 -27.32 -0.14
CA PRO A 379 2.93 -27.76 -0.91
C PRO A 379 1.77 -28.27 -0.07
N VAL A 380 2.07 -29.08 0.96
CA VAL A 380 1.06 -29.69 1.85
C VAL A 380 0.19 -28.64 2.54
N SER A 381 0.77 -27.51 2.90
CA SER A 381 0.09 -26.44 3.65
C SER A 381 -0.49 -25.34 2.76
N ALA A 382 0.08 -25.12 1.57
CA ALA A 382 -0.14 -23.89 0.82
C ALA A 382 -0.85 -24.06 -0.53
N PHE A 383 -0.79 -25.25 -1.16
CA PHE A 383 -1.47 -25.50 -2.44
C PHE A 383 -2.98 -25.27 -2.37
N GLY A 384 -3.61 -25.50 -1.21
CA GLY A 384 -5.02 -25.19 -0.99
C GLY A 384 -5.37 -23.73 -1.32
N TYR A 385 -4.54 -22.78 -0.89
CA TYR A 385 -4.80 -21.35 -1.12
C TYR A 385 -4.74 -20.96 -2.59
N VAL A 386 -3.84 -21.58 -3.37
CA VAL A 386 -3.76 -21.36 -4.82
C VAL A 386 -5.03 -21.89 -5.49
N ALA A 387 -5.48 -23.10 -5.12
CA ALA A 387 -6.70 -23.68 -5.67
C ALA A 387 -7.95 -22.85 -5.30
N ASP A 388 -8.03 -22.38 -4.06
CA ASP A 388 -9.13 -21.53 -3.59
C ASP A 388 -9.12 -20.16 -4.29
N THR A 389 -7.94 -19.58 -4.52
CA THR A 389 -7.78 -18.31 -5.26
C THR A 389 -8.22 -18.47 -6.71
N MET A 390 -7.79 -19.55 -7.39
CA MET A 390 -8.24 -19.85 -8.75
C MET A 390 -9.76 -19.95 -8.82
N ALA A 391 -10.38 -20.73 -7.94
CA ALA A 391 -11.83 -20.91 -7.91
C ALA A 391 -12.58 -19.60 -7.59
N ALA A 392 -12.07 -18.80 -6.66
CA ALA A 392 -12.67 -17.52 -6.30
C ALA A 392 -12.61 -16.51 -7.46
N ILE A 393 -11.49 -16.46 -8.20
CA ILE A 393 -11.35 -15.60 -9.37
C ILE A 393 -12.26 -16.08 -10.53
N GLU A 394 -12.34 -17.39 -10.78
CA GLU A 394 -13.21 -17.95 -11.83
C GLU A 394 -14.70 -17.75 -11.51
N ALA A 395 -15.08 -17.82 -10.23
CA ALA A 395 -16.45 -17.58 -9.77
C ALA A 395 -16.79 -16.10 -9.55
N ASN A 396 -15.82 -15.18 -9.71
CA ASN A 396 -15.93 -13.77 -9.32
C ASN A 396 -16.44 -13.57 -7.88
N ASN A 397 -15.97 -14.40 -6.94
CA ASN A 397 -16.39 -14.39 -5.54
C ASN A 397 -15.55 -13.40 -4.72
N GLN A 398 -16.00 -12.16 -4.65
CA GLN A 398 -15.27 -11.05 -4.00
C GLN A 398 -15.05 -11.26 -2.49
N THR A 399 -16.00 -11.89 -1.78
CA THR A 399 -15.82 -12.19 -0.35
C THR A 399 -14.71 -13.22 -0.14
N ALA A 400 -14.67 -14.28 -0.96
CA ALA A 400 -13.60 -15.28 -0.88
C ALA A 400 -12.23 -14.68 -1.26
N LEU A 401 -12.17 -13.77 -2.23
CA LEU A 401 -10.94 -13.07 -2.58
C LEU A 401 -10.46 -12.15 -1.46
N ALA A 402 -11.37 -11.43 -0.79
CA ALA A 402 -11.04 -10.61 0.37
C ALA A 402 -10.49 -11.45 1.53
N ASP A 403 -11.10 -12.61 1.83
CA ASP A 403 -10.61 -13.55 2.85
C ASP A 403 -9.22 -14.13 2.52
N LEU A 404 -8.91 -14.25 1.23
CA LEU A 404 -7.63 -14.74 0.71
C LEU A 404 -6.60 -13.62 0.49
N ALA A 405 -6.97 -12.34 0.63
CA ALA A 405 -6.16 -11.18 0.24
C ALA A 405 -4.73 -11.24 0.77
N ALA A 406 -4.57 -11.42 2.08
CA ALA A 406 -3.28 -11.53 2.77
C ALA A 406 -2.44 -12.77 2.40
N ARG A 407 -3.02 -13.72 1.65
CA ARG A 407 -2.36 -14.91 1.09
C ARG A 407 -2.05 -14.78 -0.41
N ILE A 408 -2.58 -13.75 -1.06
CA ILE A 408 -2.33 -13.44 -2.47
C ILE A 408 -1.26 -12.36 -2.58
N VAL A 409 -1.39 -11.31 -1.74
CA VAL A 409 -0.45 -10.20 -1.64
C VAL A 409 -0.12 -9.99 -0.17
N GLU A 410 1.12 -9.61 0.14
CA GLU A 410 1.47 -9.24 1.51
C GLU A 410 0.66 -8.01 1.97
N PRO A 411 0.10 -8.00 3.19
CA PRO A 411 -0.69 -6.88 3.70
C PRO A 411 0.08 -5.56 3.66
N THR A 412 -0.56 -4.51 3.14
CA THR A 412 0.07 -3.19 2.93
C THR A 412 -0.45 -2.19 3.97
N GLU A 413 -0.08 -2.39 5.23
CA GLU A 413 -0.50 -1.50 6.33
C GLU A 413 0.65 -0.63 6.82
N CYS A 414 0.36 0.64 7.13
CA CYS A 414 1.25 1.45 7.96
C CYS A 414 1.14 0.95 9.40
N GLN A 415 2.19 0.28 9.89
CA GLN A 415 2.26 -0.20 11.27
C GLN A 415 3.12 0.73 12.12
N CYS A 416 2.47 1.32 13.12
CA CYS A 416 3.01 2.40 13.94
C CYS A 416 3.77 1.94 15.18
N ASN A 417 3.53 0.70 15.60
CA ASN A 417 4.26 0.02 16.66
C ASN A 417 4.90 -1.22 16.05
N TYR A 418 5.96 -1.03 15.26
CA TYR A 418 6.81 -2.16 14.90
C TYR A 418 7.71 -2.47 16.09
N THR A 419 7.31 -3.48 16.85
CA THR A 419 8.04 -4.00 18.01
C THR A 419 8.99 -5.15 17.64
N GLU A 420 9.06 -5.50 16.35
CA GLU A 420 9.94 -6.55 15.83
C GLU A 420 10.93 -6.00 14.79
N PRO A 421 11.83 -5.05 15.16
CA PRO A 421 12.90 -4.52 14.29
C PRO A 421 13.93 -5.60 13.86
N TRP A 422 13.67 -6.87 14.20
CA TRP A 422 14.49 -8.04 13.95
C TRP A 422 13.99 -8.87 12.75
N ARG A 423 12.94 -8.43 12.05
CA ARG A 423 12.49 -9.00 10.75
C ARG A 423 13.21 -8.41 9.55
N VAL A 424 14.46 -7.97 9.73
CA VAL A 424 15.27 -7.38 8.66
C VAL A 424 15.91 -8.51 7.85
N ASP A 425 15.07 -9.27 7.14
CA ASP A 425 15.54 -10.42 6.36
C ASP A 425 16.11 -9.95 5.00
N ASP A 426 15.56 -8.89 4.39
CA ASP A 426 15.85 -8.52 2.99
C ASP A 426 17.26 -7.96 2.74
N GLU A 427 17.75 -6.98 3.53
CA GLU A 427 19.12 -6.48 3.32
C GLU A 427 20.16 -7.39 3.96
N ALA A 428 19.85 -8.08 5.06
CA ALA A 428 20.73 -9.12 5.59
C ALA A 428 20.92 -10.21 4.53
N PHE A 429 19.85 -10.67 3.89
CA PHE A 429 19.91 -11.57 2.75
C PHE A 429 20.83 -11.02 1.67
N THR A 430 20.56 -9.80 1.19
CA THR A 430 21.33 -9.18 0.09
C THR A 430 22.80 -9.03 0.44
N ALA A 431 23.10 -8.52 1.64
CA ALA A 431 24.46 -8.28 2.10
C ALA A 431 25.27 -9.56 2.29
N ILE A 432 24.65 -10.63 2.81
CA ILE A 432 25.30 -11.94 2.97
C ILE A 432 25.47 -12.61 1.60
N ALA A 433 24.38 -12.75 0.84
CA ALA A 433 24.37 -13.41 -0.46
C ALA A 433 25.36 -12.78 -1.46
N CYS A 434 25.30 -11.46 -1.62
CA CYS A 434 26.18 -10.75 -2.53
C CYS A 434 27.58 -10.54 -1.93
N GLY A 435 27.70 -10.51 -0.60
CA GLY A 435 28.97 -10.46 0.11
C GLY A 435 29.78 -11.75 -0.03
N ASP A 436 29.13 -12.91 -0.02
CA ASP A 436 29.77 -14.21 -0.25
C ASP A 436 29.99 -14.50 -1.74
N GLY A 437 29.12 -13.96 -2.59
CA GLY A 437 29.18 -14.08 -4.04
C GLY A 437 30.46 -13.53 -4.68
N GLU A 438 30.87 -14.16 -5.78
CA GLU A 438 31.85 -13.65 -6.72
C GLU A 438 31.35 -12.35 -7.38
N GLU A 439 32.29 -11.48 -7.74
CA GLU A 439 31.92 -10.20 -8.35
C GLU A 439 31.58 -10.39 -9.82
N HIS A 440 30.35 -10.01 -10.20
CA HIS A 440 29.92 -10.01 -11.59
C HIS A 440 29.29 -8.65 -11.93
N PRO A 441 30.09 -7.67 -12.41
CA PRO A 441 29.55 -6.38 -12.80
C PRO A 441 28.47 -6.55 -13.88
N TYR A 442 27.40 -5.74 -13.79
CA TYR A 442 26.33 -5.83 -14.76
C TYR A 442 26.81 -5.59 -16.19
N ASP A 443 26.56 -6.57 -17.05
CA ASP A 443 26.68 -6.47 -18.50
C ASP A 443 25.36 -6.91 -19.14
N ALA A 444 24.83 -6.10 -20.06
CA ALA A 444 23.50 -6.31 -20.60
C ALA A 444 23.39 -7.60 -21.43
N ALA A 445 24.42 -7.92 -22.22
CA ALA A 445 24.42 -9.12 -23.06
C ALA A 445 24.55 -10.39 -22.21
N THR A 446 25.44 -10.35 -21.20
CA THR A 446 25.64 -11.44 -20.24
C THR A 446 24.38 -11.69 -19.43
N TYR A 447 23.74 -10.62 -18.93
CA TYR A 447 22.49 -10.73 -18.18
C TYR A 447 21.35 -11.27 -19.04
N ALA A 448 21.19 -10.78 -20.28
CA ALA A 448 20.16 -11.29 -21.19
C ALA A 448 20.34 -12.79 -21.45
N LYS A 449 21.58 -13.22 -21.72
CA LYS A 449 21.87 -14.65 -21.87
C LYS A 449 21.55 -15.44 -20.61
N TYR A 450 21.98 -14.95 -19.44
CA TYR A 450 21.68 -15.59 -18.17
C TYR A 450 20.17 -15.75 -17.94
N TYR A 451 19.40 -14.70 -18.22
CA TYR A 451 17.95 -14.70 -18.09
C TYR A 451 17.29 -15.69 -19.06
N ASP A 452 17.76 -15.75 -20.31
CA ASP A 452 17.27 -16.73 -21.30
C ASP A 452 17.56 -18.18 -20.88
N ASP A 453 18.75 -18.42 -20.30
CA ASP A 453 19.13 -19.73 -19.77
C ASP A 453 18.20 -20.13 -18.60
N LEU A 454 17.86 -19.20 -17.69
CA LEU A 454 16.87 -19.44 -16.63
C LEU A 454 15.47 -19.71 -17.20
N ALA A 455 15.03 -18.88 -18.15
CA ALA A 455 13.70 -18.98 -18.74
C ALA A 455 13.50 -20.26 -19.54
N THR A 456 14.58 -20.81 -20.09
CA THR A 456 14.58 -22.13 -20.75
C THR A 456 14.32 -23.27 -19.76
N VAL A 457 14.79 -23.14 -18.51
CA VAL A 457 14.62 -24.16 -17.47
C VAL A 457 13.25 -24.02 -16.77
N SER A 458 12.89 -22.82 -16.33
CA SER A 458 11.58 -22.53 -15.73
C SER A 458 11.10 -21.14 -16.15
N PRO A 459 10.23 -21.04 -17.17
CA PRO A 459 9.67 -19.76 -17.62
C PRO A 459 8.91 -19.00 -16.53
N LEU A 460 8.27 -19.72 -15.60
CA LEU A 460 7.48 -19.08 -14.53
C LEU A 460 8.36 -18.44 -13.46
N ALA A 461 9.52 -19.06 -13.17
CA ALA A 461 10.38 -18.68 -12.05
C ALA A 461 11.54 -17.78 -12.47
N ALA A 462 11.95 -17.80 -13.74
CA ALA A 462 13.02 -16.96 -14.27
C ALA A 462 12.83 -15.45 -13.97
N PRO A 463 11.62 -14.86 -14.09
CA PRO A 463 11.40 -13.45 -13.72
C PRO A 463 11.71 -13.13 -12.26
N LEU A 464 11.55 -14.10 -11.34
CA LEU A 464 11.78 -13.90 -9.91
C LEU A 464 13.24 -14.15 -9.54
N TRP A 465 13.84 -15.21 -10.08
CA TRP A 465 15.24 -15.55 -9.81
C TRP A 465 16.22 -14.61 -10.52
N GLY A 466 15.84 -14.08 -11.68
CA GLY A 466 16.67 -13.13 -12.44
C GLY A 466 16.99 -11.84 -11.68
N ILE A 467 16.13 -11.45 -10.73
CA ILE A 467 16.33 -10.25 -9.90
C ILE A 467 17.57 -10.38 -9.01
N TYR A 468 17.86 -11.58 -8.48
CA TYR A 468 19.01 -11.78 -7.57
C TYR A 468 20.36 -11.51 -8.25
N TYR A 469 20.48 -11.79 -9.55
CA TYR A 469 21.66 -11.41 -10.32
C TYR A 469 21.82 -9.89 -10.33
N LEU A 470 20.74 -9.15 -10.61
CA LEU A 470 20.77 -7.68 -10.65
C LEU A 470 21.16 -7.08 -9.29
N MET A 471 20.61 -7.65 -8.21
CA MET A 471 20.94 -7.25 -6.84
C MET A 471 22.44 -7.36 -6.57
N CYS A 472 23.06 -8.51 -6.88
CA CYS A 472 24.48 -8.72 -6.62
C CYS A 472 25.41 -8.02 -7.62
N ALA A 473 24.96 -7.79 -8.85
CA ALA A 473 25.72 -7.05 -9.86
C ALA A 473 25.91 -5.56 -9.48
N GLU A 474 24.95 -5.00 -8.76
CA GLU A 474 24.99 -3.60 -8.31
C GLU A 474 25.62 -3.44 -6.91
N TRP A 475 25.70 -4.53 -6.12
CA TRP A 475 26.26 -4.54 -4.77
C TRP A 475 27.77 -4.23 -4.72
N LYS A 476 28.17 -3.30 -3.85
CA LYS A 476 29.57 -2.82 -3.74
C LYS A 476 30.28 -3.22 -2.44
N ILE A 477 29.54 -3.57 -1.39
CA ILE A 477 30.14 -3.96 -0.12
C ILE A 477 30.76 -5.34 -0.27
N ARG A 478 32.06 -5.45 -0.01
CA ARG A 478 32.79 -6.71 -0.02
C ARG A 478 33.30 -7.08 1.36
N PRO A 479 33.29 -8.38 1.70
CA PRO A 479 33.74 -8.82 3.00
C PRO A 479 35.23 -8.55 3.16
N LYS A 480 35.65 -8.20 4.37
CA LYS A 480 37.06 -7.98 4.71
C LYS A 480 37.88 -9.27 4.54
N TRP A 481 37.27 -10.41 4.84
CA TRP A 481 37.89 -11.72 4.73
C TRP A 481 36.95 -12.74 4.07
N ARG A 482 37.53 -13.63 3.28
CA ARG A 482 36.85 -14.76 2.61
C ARG A 482 37.66 -16.04 2.79
N TRP A 483 36.98 -17.17 2.89
CA TRP A 483 37.60 -18.48 2.80
C TRP A 483 37.70 -18.91 1.32
N THR A 484 38.92 -19.12 0.84
CA THR A 484 39.21 -19.61 -0.52
C THR A 484 39.74 -21.05 -0.55
N GLY A 485 39.83 -21.69 0.62
CA GLY A 485 40.20 -23.10 0.71
C GLY A 485 39.16 -24.02 0.07
N PRO A 486 39.49 -25.31 -0.09
CA PRO A 486 38.55 -26.27 -0.64
C PRO A 486 37.32 -26.40 0.25
N LEU A 487 36.16 -26.70 -0.37
CA LEU A 487 34.90 -26.99 0.31
C LEU A 487 34.59 -28.49 0.34
N ASP A 488 35.63 -29.31 0.18
CA ASP A 488 35.63 -30.70 0.58
C ASP A 488 36.30 -30.87 1.93
N ALA A 489 35.79 -31.82 2.71
CA ALA A 489 36.47 -32.32 3.90
C ALA A 489 36.52 -33.82 3.75
N HIS A 490 37.68 -34.33 3.32
CA HIS A 490 37.84 -35.77 3.09
C HIS A 490 37.76 -36.60 4.37
N ASN A 491 37.84 -36.01 5.58
CA ASN A 491 37.64 -36.70 6.85
C ASN A 491 37.15 -35.73 7.94
N THR A 492 35.83 -35.60 8.11
CA THR A 492 35.27 -34.95 9.29
C THR A 492 35.30 -35.91 10.49
N SER A 493 35.38 -35.37 11.71
CA SER A 493 35.37 -36.13 12.98
C SER A 493 34.20 -37.11 13.09
N HIS A 494 33.07 -36.73 12.50
CA HIS A 494 31.93 -37.60 12.28
C HIS A 494 31.33 -37.33 10.89
N PRO A 495 30.83 -38.35 10.19
CA PRO A 495 30.26 -38.14 8.87
C PRO A 495 28.94 -37.37 8.94
N LEU A 496 28.71 -36.52 7.94
CA LEU A 496 27.51 -35.69 7.81
C LEU A 496 26.29 -36.52 7.40
N LEU A 497 25.10 -36.08 7.83
CA LEU A 497 23.83 -36.51 7.26
C LEU A 497 23.31 -35.41 6.32
N VAL A 498 23.23 -35.74 5.03
CA VAL A 498 22.75 -34.87 3.96
C VAL A 498 21.30 -35.24 3.67
N ILE A 499 20.37 -34.30 3.81
CA ILE A 499 18.94 -34.51 3.58
C ILE A 499 18.49 -33.62 2.43
N SER A 500 17.78 -34.20 1.48
CA SER A 500 17.15 -33.45 0.38
C SER A 500 15.77 -34.01 0.11
N THR A 501 14.82 -33.14 -0.24
CA THR A 501 13.59 -33.62 -0.88
C THR A 501 13.91 -34.07 -2.30
N ARG A 502 13.01 -34.86 -2.89
CA ARG A 502 13.17 -35.35 -4.26
C ARG A 502 13.06 -34.23 -5.27
N ASN A 503 12.13 -33.30 -5.06
CA ASN A 503 11.93 -32.12 -5.86
C ASN A 503 11.83 -30.90 -4.94
N ASP A 504 12.92 -30.15 -4.87
CA ASP A 504 13.04 -28.96 -4.03
C ASP A 504 13.03 -27.71 -4.93
N PRO A 505 12.07 -26.79 -4.79
CA PRO A 505 11.96 -25.63 -5.67
C PRO A 505 13.07 -24.57 -5.44
N VAL A 506 13.99 -24.79 -4.50
CA VAL A 506 15.05 -23.83 -4.17
C VAL A 506 16.42 -24.50 -4.20
N SER A 507 16.55 -25.66 -3.57
CA SER A 507 17.81 -26.39 -3.40
C SER A 507 17.70 -27.80 -3.98
N PRO A 508 17.82 -27.95 -5.30
CA PRO A 508 17.39 -29.16 -6.00
C PRO A 508 18.29 -30.36 -5.64
N LEU A 509 17.76 -31.57 -5.75
CA LEU A 509 18.46 -32.82 -5.40
C LEU A 509 19.85 -33.00 -6.06
N PRO A 510 20.11 -32.54 -7.31
CA PRO A 510 21.45 -32.57 -7.89
C PRO A 510 22.52 -31.89 -7.03
N ASP A 511 22.21 -30.77 -6.38
CA ASP A 511 23.16 -30.06 -5.52
C ASP A 511 23.50 -30.90 -4.28
N ALA A 512 22.50 -31.52 -3.66
CA ALA A 512 22.71 -32.44 -2.53
C ALA A 512 23.59 -33.64 -2.89
N LYS A 513 23.48 -34.17 -4.13
CA LYS A 513 24.34 -35.27 -4.62
C LYS A 513 25.79 -34.81 -4.79
N VAL A 514 26.00 -33.61 -5.32
CA VAL A 514 27.33 -33.02 -5.46
C VAL A 514 27.96 -32.83 -4.08
N VAL A 515 27.22 -32.25 -3.12
CA VAL A 515 27.70 -32.02 -1.76
C VAL A 515 27.98 -33.35 -1.04
N HIS A 516 27.10 -34.34 -1.15
CA HIS A 516 27.34 -35.69 -0.61
C HIS A 516 28.65 -36.30 -1.13
N GLY A 517 28.99 -36.08 -2.40
CA GLY A 517 30.24 -36.55 -3.00
C GLY A 517 31.51 -35.87 -2.46
N ARG A 518 31.42 -34.68 -1.83
CA ARG A 518 32.57 -33.93 -1.29
C ARG A 518 32.96 -34.34 0.13
N TYR A 519 32.02 -34.88 0.91
CA TYR A 519 32.24 -35.22 2.32
C TYR A 519 32.32 -36.73 2.49
N ALA A 520 33.52 -37.24 2.72
CA ALA A 520 33.74 -38.69 2.82
C ALA A 520 32.93 -39.29 3.97
N GLY A 521 32.38 -40.48 3.72
CA GLY A 521 31.58 -41.21 4.71
C GLY A 521 30.20 -40.62 5.00
N SER A 522 29.86 -39.44 4.45
CA SER A 522 28.52 -38.86 4.60
C SER A 522 27.42 -39.79 4.07
N ARG A 523 26.16 -39.53 4.43
CA ARG A 523 25.01 -40.24 3.84
C ARG A 523 23.97 -39.26 3.33
N LEU A 524 23.51 -39.53 2.11
CA LEU A 524 22.36 -38.85 1.51
C LEU A 524 21.09 -39.63 1.83
N LEU A 525 20.15 -38.98 2.53
CA LEU A 525 18.77 -39.41 2.68
C LEU A 525 17.90 -38.56 1.75
N VAL A 526 17.16 -39.22 0.86
CA VAL A 526 16.20 -38.53 -0.01
C VAL A 526 14.80 -38.67 0.56
N GLN A 527 14.19 -37.57 0.97
CA GLN A 527 12.76 -37.57 1.28
C GLN A 527 11.97 -37.52 -0.03
N ASN A 528 11.11 -38.50 -0.28
CA ASN A 528 10.29 -38.59 -1.48
C ASN A 528 9.09 -37.64 -1.39
N SER A 529 9.38 -36.34 -1.44
CA SER A 529 8.43 -35.24 -1.33
C SER A 529 8.74 -34.12 -2.30
N TYR A 530 7.76 -33.23 -2.44
CA TYR A 530 7.85 -31.95 -3.10
C TYR A 530 7.93 -30.84 -2.05
N GLY A 531 8.72 -29.80 -2.34
CA GLY A 531 8.85 -28.62 -1.50
C GLY A 531 10.23 -28.47 -0.87
N HIS A 532 10.43 -27.35 -0.20
CA HIS A 532 11.75 -26.91 0.26
C HIS A 532 12.11 -27.51 1.63
N CYS A 533 13.28 -28.16 1.71
CA CYS A 533 13.77 -28.89 2.89
C CYS A 533 12.84 -30.05 3.34
N SER A 534 13.32 -30.90 4.24
CA SER A 534 12.52 -32.03 4.77
C SER A 534 11.26 -31.59 5.53
N LEU A 535 11.22 -30.34 6.00
CA LEU A 535 10.08 -29.73 6.69
C LEU A 535 8.85 -29.49 5.79
N SER A 536 9.02 -29.56 4.46
CA SER A 536 7.94 -29.33 3.48
C SER A 536 6.82 -30.37 3.51
N GLY A 537 7.09 -31.55 4.08
CA GLY A 537 6.09 -32.60 4.26
C GLY A 537 6.49 -33.57 5.38
N PRO A 538 5.54 -34.05 6.20
CA PRO A 538 5.85 -34.94 7.30
C PRO A 538 6.31 -36.32 6.81
N SER A 539 7.41 -36.82 7.36
CA SER A 539 7.89 -38.20 7.15
C SER A 539 8.44 -38.78 8.45
N LEU A 540 7.72 -39.74 9.03
CA LEU A 540 8.13 -40.50 10.19
C LEU A 540 9.45 -41.25 9.92
N CYS A 541 9.65 -41.73 8.68
CA CYS A 541 10.90 -42.32 8.24
C CYS A 541 12.07 -41.34 8.38
N THR A 542 11.95 -40.13 7.81
CA THR A 542 12.99 -39.10 7.91
C THR A 542 13.23 -38.70 9.36
N GLY A 543 12.16 -38.48 10.14
CA GLY A 543 12.25 -38.12 11.55
C GLY A 543 12.97 -39.18 12.40
N LYS A 544 12.74 -40.47 12.15
CA LYS A 544 13.44 -41.57 12.83
C LYS A 544 14.94 -41.57 12.54
N HIS A 545 15.35 -41.31 11.30
CA HIS A 545 16.76 -41.22 10.95
C HIS A 545 17.43 -39.99 11.55
N ILE A 546 16.76 -38.84 11.55
CA ILE A 546 17.26 -37.62 12.23
C ILE A 546 17.48 -37.90 13.72
N ARG A 547 16.48 -38.48 14.39
CA ARG A 547 16.56 -38.83 15.81
C ARG A 547 17.71 -39.79 16.09
N ALA A 548 17.81 -40.89 15.34
CA ALA A 548 18.88 -41.87 15.51
C ALA A 548 20.27 -41.25 15.30
N TYR A 549 20.42 -40.39 14.30
CA TYR A 549 21.68 -39.72 14.02
C TYR A 549 22.12 -38.82 15.17
N PHE A 550 21.24 -37.98 15.73
CA PHE A 550 21.60 -37.17 16.90
C PHE A 550 21.81 -38.01 18.16
N GLU A 551 20.91 -38.96 18.45
CA GLU A 551 20.93 -39.75 19.68
C GLU A 551 22.17 -40.65 19.81
N ASN A 552 22.63 -41.27 18.72
CA ASN A 552 23.74 -42.21 18.77
C ASN A 552 24.69 -42.18 17.55
N GLY A 553 24.42 -41.37 16.52
CA GLY A 553 25.25 -41.28 15.31
C GLY A 553 24.96 -42.32 14.25
N THR A 554 23.86 -43.06 14.37
CA THR A 554 23.44 -43.99 13.33
C THR A 554 23.05 -43.22 12.07
N LEU A 555 23.76 -43.47 10.99
CA LEU A 555 23.45 -42.95 9.67
C LEU A 555 22.52 -43.92 8.93
N PRO A 556 21.69 -43.44 7.98
CA PRO A 556 20.87 -44.31 7.14
C PRO A 556 21.73 -45.17 6.21
N GLU A 557 21.14 -46.27 5.73
CA GLU A 557 21.78 -47.12 4.71
C GLU A 557 22.01 -46.34 3.40
N PRO A 558 23.06 -46.64 2.63
CA PRO A 558 23.28 -46.02 1.33
C PRO A 558 22.05 -46.15 0.41
N GLY A 559 21.62 -45.03 -0.18
CA GLY A 559 20.46 -44.99 -1.07
C GLY A 559 19.10 -44.98 -0.36
N THR A 560 19.06 -44.69 0.94
CA THR A 560 17.81 -44.55 1.69
C THR A 560 16.90 -43.48 1.09
N VAL A 561 15.66 -43.88 0.81
CA VAL A 561 14.57 -43.00 0.39
C VAL A 561 13.43 -43.12 1.40
N CYS A 562 12.99 -42.00 1.96
CA CYS A 562 11.89 -41.93 2.92
C CYS A 562 10.67 -41.30 2.26
N ASP A 563 9.57 -42.03 2.15
CA ASP A 563 8.31 -41.42 1.71
C ASP A 563 7.66 -40.57 2.81
N VAL A 564 6.81 -39.64 2.38
CA VAL A 564 6.00 -38.81 3.27
C VAL A 564 4.72 -39.52 3.69
N ASP A 565 4.22 -39.12 4.86
CA ASP A 565 2.98 -39.62 5.45
C ASP A 565 1.76 -38.78 5.03
N GLU A 566 1.98 -37.57 4.51
CA GLU A 566 0.93 -36.68 4.00
C GLU A 566 1.27 -36.15 2.60
N LEU A 567 0.26 -36.09 1.73
CA LEU A 567 0.35 -35.50 0.39
C LEU A 567 -0.57 -34.28 0.27
N PRO A 568 -0.21 -33.29 -0.57
CA PRO A 568 -1.05 -32.11 -0.83
C PRO A 568 -2.46 -32.51 -1.26
N PHE A 569 -3.48 -31.82 -0.74
CA PHE A 569 -4.92 -32.07 -0.92
C PHE A 569 -5.44 -33.43 -0.42
N ILE A 570 -4.69 -34.52 -0.58
CA ILE A 570 -5.11 -35.88 -0.24
C ILE A 570 -5.14 -36.06 1.29
N GLY A 571 -4.16 -35.50 2.00
CA GLY A 571 -3.97 -35.67 3.44
C GLY A 571 -3.11 -36.88 3.75
N ARG A 572 -3.36 -37.54 4.89
CA ARG A 572 -2.62 -38.74 5.31
C ARG A 572 -2.78 -39.88 4.31
N VAL A 573 -1.66 -40.46 3.90
CA VAL A 573 -1.59 -41.60 2.96
C VAL A 573 -0.98 -42.86 3.56
N ARG A 574 -0.44 -42.77 4.77
CA ARG A 574 0.05 -43.92 5.55
C ARG A 574 -0.62 -43.94 6.91
N ASP A 575 -1.13 -45.09 7.30
CA ASP A 575 -1.65 -45.30 8.66
C ASP A 575 -0.46 -45.35 9.63
N ALA A 576 -0.54 -44.59 10.72
CA ALA A 576 0.38 -44.75 11.83
C ALA A 576 0.28 -46.21 12.33
N PRO A 577 1.39 -46.92 12.60
CA PRO A 577 1.31 -48.30 13.05
C PRO A 577 0.54 -48.39 14.37
N GLY A 578 -0.63 -49.04 14.35
CA GLY A 578 -1.30 -49.54 15.55
C GLY A 578 -2.21 -48.53 16.27
N SER A 579 -3.44 -48.96 16.48
CA SER A 579 -4.47 -48.33 17.28
C SER A 579 -4.12 -48.27 18.77
N PHE A 580 -3.30 -47.33 19.25
CA PHE A 580 -3.33 -46.83 20.63
C PHE A 580 -2.67 -45.45 20.66
N GLY A 581 -3.41 -44.44 21.14
CA GLY A 581 -2.86 -43.11 21.38
C GLY A 581 -1.93 -43.15 22.58
N ASP A 582 -0.66 -43.50 22.34
CA ASP A 582 0.49 -43.22 23.23
C ASP A 582 1.87 -43.66 22.67
N SER A 583 1.99 -44.13 21.41
CA SER A 583 3.30 -44.57 20.90
C SER A 583 4.22 -43.39 20.54
N ASP A 584 5.52 -43.51 20.83
CA ASP A 584 6.56 -42.53 20.46
C ASP A 584 6.51 -42.14 18.97
N ASP A 585 6.12 -43.09 18.10
CA ASP A 585 5.93 -42.88 16.68
C ASP A 585 4.76 -41.95 16.36
N ALA A 586 3.65 -42.05 17.10
CA ALA A 586 2.50 -41.15 16.93
C ALA A 586 2.83 -39.73 17.38
N GLN A 587 3.58 -39.59 18.48
CA GLN A 587 4.05 -38.29 18.98
C GLN A 587 5.07 -37.65 18.03
N LEU A 588 5.98 -38.46 17.47
CA LEU A 588 6.94 -38.01 16.45
C LEU A 588 6.22 -37.58 15.17
N LEU A 589 5.28 -38.38 14.68
CA LEU A 589 4.47 -38.01 13.51
C LEU A 589 3.66 -36.73 13.77
N GLU A 590 3.07 -36.55 14.95
CA GLU A 590 2.37 -35.32 15.30
C GLU A 590 3.30 -34.08 15.29
N ALA A 591 4.53 -34.23 15.79
CA ALA A 591 5.54 -33.17 15.74
C ALA A 591 5.90 -32.80 14.29
N LEU A 592 5.97 -33.79 13.40
CA LEU A 592 6.27 -33.61 11.97
C LEU A 592 5.08 -33.03 11.18
N SER A 593 3.86 -33.49 11.45
CA SER A 593 2.62 -33.09 10.75
C SER A 593 2.13 -31.68 11.09
N GLY A 594 2.62 -31.09 12.20
CA GLY A 594 2.26 -29.73 12.60
C GLY A 594 0.74 -29.50 12.70
N SER A 595 0.05 -30.23 13.57
CA SER A 595 -1.35 -30.00 14.04
C SER A 595 -2.23 -29.06 13.19
N SER A 596 -2.75 -29.56 12.07
CA SER A 596 -3.89 -29.00 11.32
C SER A 596 -5.19 -29.82 11.47
N ILE A 597 -5.10 -31.06 11.96
CA ILE A 597 -6.18 -32.05 11.74
C ILE A 597 -7.27 -32.07 12.83
N THR A 598 -7.04 -31.52 14.03
CA THR A 598 -8.01 -31.65 15.14
C THR A 598 -9.00 -30.49 15.32
N PHE A 599 -8.78 -29.32 14.70
CA PHE A 599 -9.67 -28.16 14.91
C PHE A 599 -10.79 -28.01 13.85
N ARG A 600 -10.56 -28.43 12.60
CA ARG A 600 -11.54 -28.22 11.51
C ARG A 600 -12.79 -29.13 11.56
N ARG A 601 -12.76 -30.25 12.28
CA ARG A 601 -13.89 -31.20 12.31
C ARG A 601 -14.89 -30.99 13.46
N LYS A 602 -14.54 -30.23 14.51
CA LYS A 602 -15.45 -29.93 15.63
C LYS A 602 -16.18 -28.58 15.50
N VAL A 603 -15.65 -27.64 14.72
CA VAL A 603 -16.23 -26.28 14.61
C VAL A 603 -17.41 -26.21 13.63
N ARG A 604 -17.51 -27.11 12.66
CA ARG A 604 -18.60 -27.08 11.65
C ARG A 604 -20.00 -27.40 12.20
N ASN A 605 -20.10 -28.00 13.38
CA ASN A 605 -21.39 -28.37 14.00
C ASN A 605 -21.83 -27.47 15.16
N VAL A 606 -21.04 -26.45 15.54
CA VAL A 606 -21.36 -25.56 16.68
C VAL A 606 -21.62 -24.11 16.24
N VAL A 607 -21.06 -23.67 15.10
CA VAL A 607 -21.19 -22.28 14.62
C VAL A 607 -22.58 -21.96 14.02
N GLY A 608 -23.33 -22.96 13.56
CA GLY A 608 -24.66 -22.77 12.97
C GLY A 608 -25.79 -22.37 13.95
N LEU A 609 -25.59 -22.57 15.27
CA LEU A 609 -26.63 -22.30 16.29
C LEU A 609 -26.38 -21.00 17.09
N ALA A 610 -25.15 -20.49 17.12
CA ALA A 610 -24.80 -19.25 17.84
C ALA A 610 -25.13 -17.98 17.02
N ALA A 611 -25.04 -18.04 15.69
CA ALA A 611 -25.28 -16.90 14.81
C ALA A 611 -26.75 -16.42 14.80
N ILE A 612 -27.71 -17.31 15.08
CA ILE A 612 -29.14 -16.99 15.09
C ILE A 612 -29.55 -16.30 16.41
N LEU A 613 -28.85 -16.56 17.52
CA LEU A 613 -29.18 -16.00 18.84
C LEU A 613 -28.54 -14.62 19.09
N ILE A 614 -27.39 -14.34 18.47
CA ILE A 614 -26.69 -13.05 18.59
C ILE A 614 -27.39 -11.94 17.76
N SER A 615 -28.01 -12.30 16.63
CA SER A 615 -28.73 -11.37 15.76
C SER A 615 -29.98 -10.76 16.44
N VAL A 616 -30.59 -11.47 17.40
CA VAL A 616 -31.78 -10.98 18.13
C VAL A 616 -31.42 -10.04 19.29
N CYS A 617 -30.23 -10.17 19.89
CA CYS A 617 -29.79 -9.28 20.99
C CYS A 617 -29.18 -7.95 20.50
N LEU A 618 -28.58 -7.93 19.31
CA LEU A 618 -27.98 -6.74 18.71
C LEU A 618 -29.01 -5.74 18.14
N HIS A 619 -30.27 -6.15 17.97
CA HIS A 619 -31.35 -5.25 17.52
C HIS A 619 -32.02 -4.45 18.65
N LEU A 620 -31.72 -4.71 19.93
CA LEU A 620 -32.39 -4.05 21.07
C LEU A 620 -31.49 -3.09 21.89
N SER A 621 -30.21 -2.92 21.55
CA SER A 621 -29.24 -2.17 22.36
C SER A 621 -28.63 -0.95 21.66
N LYS A 622 -29.37 -0.29 20.76
CA LYS A 622 -29.01 1.04 20.23
C LYS A 622 -29.70 2.15 21.05
N THR A 623 -29.13 2.57 22.18
CA THR A 623 -29.22 3.94 22.70
C THR A 623 -28.22 4.16 23.86
N ALA A 624 -27.52 5.31 23.81
CA ALA A 624 -26.70 5.99 24.82
C ALA A 624 -25.14 5.87 24.77
N PRO A 625 -24.40 7.00 24.84
CA PRO A 625 -22.95 7.10 24.57
C PRO A 625 -22.08 7.01 25.85
N TRP A 626 -20.84 6.51 25.73
CA TRP A 626 -19.86 6.55 26.82
C TRP A 626 -18.52 7.12 26.35
N ASN A 627 -18.15 8.24 26.96
CA ASN A 627 -16.85 8.90 26.90
C ASN A 627 -15.78 8.06 27.61
N HIS A 628 -14.59 7.92 27.02
CA HIS A 628 -13.38 7.49 27.72
C HIS A 628 -12.29 8.55 27.55
N GLY A 629 -11.89 9.13 28.68
CA GLY A 629 -10.76 10.06 28.79
C GLY A 629 -9.44 9.31 28.68
N VAL A 630 -8.54 9.85 27.87
CA VAL A 630 -7.18 9.37 27.67
C VAL A 630 -6.25 10.11 28.62
N ILE A 631 -5.42 9.36 29.35
CA ILE A 631 -4.30 9.89 30.14
C ILE A 631 -3.09 9.92 29.22
N THR A 632 -2.59 11.13 28.91
CA THR A 632 -1.38 11.36 28.13
C THR A 632 -0.17 11.49 29.05
N ALA A 633 0.92 10.78 28.73
CA ALA A 633 2.24 11.02 29.30
C ALA A 633 2.94 12.16 28.55
N ASP A 634 3.64 13.00 29.30
CA ASP A 634 4.15 14.32 28.94
C ASP A 634 5.07 14.35 27.70
N SER A 635 4.77 15.26 26.77
CA SER A 635 5.68 15.78 25.76
C SER A 635 5.72 17.32 25.82
N VAL A 636 6.90 17.85 25.49
CA VAL A 636 7.31 19.26 25.51
C VAL A 636 6.32 20.16 24.73
N PRO A 637 6.00 21.38 25.21
CA PRO A 637 4.90 22.19 24.66
C PRO A 637 5.25 22.84 23.31
N THR A 638 4.50 22.47 22.28
CA THR A 638 4.25 23.31 21.10
C THR A 638 2.80 23.83 21.16
N ASP A 639 2.61 25.10 20.82
CA ASP A 639 1.39 25.93 20.75
C ASP A 639 0.00 25.26 20.95
N GLY A 640 -0.88 25.92 21.73
CA GLY A 640 -2.11 25.41 22.36
C GLY A 640 -3.14 24.63 21.50
N PRO A 641 -4.18 24.04 22.14
CA PRO A 641 -5.01 23.00 21.52
C PRO A 641 -5.72 23.51 20.26
N GLU A 642 -5.50 22.76 19.18
CA GLU A 642 -6.10 22.91 17.86
C GLU A 642 -7.64 22.84 17.97
N PHE A 643 -8.35 23.70 17.21
CA PHE A 643 -9.81 23.78 17.27
C PHE A 643 -10.45 22.55 16.59
N ASP A 644 -11.33 21.86 17.31
CA ASP A 644 -12.08 20.69 16.84
C ASP A 644 -13.41 21.12 16.19
N TRP A 645 -13.57 20.86 14.88
CA TRP A 645 -14.81 21.16 14.14
C TRP A 645 -16.00 20.35 14.63
N TYR A 646 -15.78 19.10 15.04
CA TYR A 646 -16.85 18.19 15.42
C TYR A 646 -17.35 18.43 16.85
N ALA A 647 -16.59 19.19 17.66
CA ALA A 647 -17.08 19.76 18.92
C ALA A 647 -18.19 20.81 18.73
N LEU A 648 -18.30 21.44 17.54
CA LEU A 648 -19.42 22.33 17.24
C LEU A 648 -20.69 21.53 16.92
N ALA A 649 -21.76 21.80 17.66
CA ALA A 649 -23.08 21.25 17.37
C ALA A 649 -23.66 21.87 16.08
N PRO A 650 -24.08 21.07 15.10
CA PRO A 650 -24.67 21.61 13.88
C PRO A 650 -26.11 22.09 14.15
N ALA A 651 -26.51 23.22 13.56
CA ALA A 651 -27.80 23.88 13.83
C ALA A 651 -28.50 24.34 12.54
N LYS A 652 -29.84 24.42 12.56
CA LYS A 652 -30.65 24.88 11.41
C LYS A 652 -30.48 26.38 11.10
N ALA A 653 -30.01 27.15 12.08
CA ALA A 653 -29.64 28.55 11.92
C ALA A 653 -28.14 28.69 12.20
N ILE A 654 -27.47 29.65 11.56
CA ILE A 654 -26.03 29.84 11.74
C ILE A 654 -25.74 30.30 13.18
N GLN A 655 -25.07 29.44 13.95
CA GLN A 655 -24.61 29.75 15.31
C GLN A 655 -23.10 29.96 15.29
N TRP A 656 -22.69 31.24 15.29
CA TRP A 656 -21.28 31.60 15.25
C TRP A 656 -20.59 31.35 16.60
N THR A 657 -19.49 30.61 16.56
CA THR A 657 -18.57 30.41 17.68
C THR A 657 -17.22 31.04 17.33
N SER A 658 -16.55 31.64 18.32
CA SER A 658 -15.19 32.14 18.10
C SER A 658 -14.24 30.96 17.90
N CYS A 659 -13.42 31.01 16.87
CA CYS A 659 -12.44 29.98 16.54
C CYS A 659 -11.14 30.65 16.04
N TYR A 660 -10.02 29.92 16.09
CA TYR A 660 -8.76 30.28 15.43
C TYR A 660 -8.38 31.78 15.49
N SER A 661 -8.30 32.34 16.70
CA SER A 661 -7.92 33.75 16.99
C SER A 661 -8.46 34.79 15.99
N GLY A 662 -9.66 35.33 16.28
CA GLY A 662 -10.25 36.42 15.50
C GLY A 662 -11.17 35.97 14.35
N GLN A 663 -11.45 34.67 14.25
CA GLN A 663 -12.33 34.10 13.24
C GLN A 663 -13.62 33.55 13.87
N LYS A 664 -14.63 33.29 13.04
CA LYS A 664 -15.90 32.69 13.47
C LYS A 664 -16.16 31.41 12.70
N CYS A 665 -16.57 30.36 13.42
CA CYS A 665 -16.87 29.05 12.85
C CYS A 665 -18.32 28.67 13.19
N ALA A 666 -18.97 27.94 12.28
CA ALA A 666 -20.30 27.39 12.48
C ALA A 666 -20.49 26.10 11.67
N ARG A 667 -21.48 25.28 12.06
CA ARG A 667 -21.95 24.12 11.28
C ARG A 667 -23.44 24.26 11.00
N LEU A 668 -23.79 24.48 9.74
CA LEU A 668 -25.16 24.74 9.30
C LEU A 668 -25.82 23.44 8.83
N LEU A 669 -26.94 23.06 9.43
CA LEU A 669 -27.76 21.93 8.99
C LEU A 669 -28.62 22.33 7.80
N LEU A 670 -28.41 21.67 6.67
CA LEU A 670 -29.22 21.78 5.47
C LEU A 670 -29.81 20.41 5.11
N PRO A 671 -30.93 20.34 4.36
CA PRO A 671 -31.42 19.09 3.82
C PRO A 671 -30.35 18.39 2.97
N LEU A 672 -30.18 17.09 3.17
CA LEU A 672 -29.33 16.28 2.28
C LEU A 672 -29.96 16.24 0.87
N ASP A 673 -31.29 16.10 0.81
CA ASP A 673 -32.10 16.16 -0.39
C ASP A 673 -33.12 17.30 -0.30
N TYR A 674 -33.02 18.31 -1.15
CA TYR A 674 -33.98 19.40 -1.20
C TYR A 674 -35.37 18.97 -1.72
N GLY A 675 -35.47 17.85 -2.43
CA GLY A 675 -36.76 17.24 -2.79
C GLY A 675 -37.46 16.56 -1.61
N THR A 676 -36.72 16.29 -0.52
CA THR A 676 -37.22 15.64 0.70
C THR A 676 -36.72 16.40 1.94
N PRO A 677 -37.18 17.64 2.19
CA PRO A 677 -36.60 18.54 3.19
C PRO A 677 -36.69 18.05 4.64
N ASP A 678 -37.63 17.15 4.94
CA ASP A 678 -37.77 16.51 6.25
C ASP A 678 -36.96 15.21 6.39
N GLY A 679 -36.16 14.86 5.37
CA GLY A 679 -35.28 13.69 5.36
C GLY A 679 -33.96 13.90 6.13
N PRO A 680 -32.94 13.06 5.88
CA PRO A 680 -31.61 13.25 6.45
C PRO A 680 -31.04 14.64 6.12
N ALA A 681 -30.20 15.15 7.02
CA ALA A 681 -29.53 16.43 6.86
C ALA A 681 -28.03 16.25 6.59
N THR A 682 -27.44 17.27 5.97
CA THR A 682 -25.99 17.46 5.87
C THR A 682 -25.59 18.66 6.72
N ALA A 683 -24.45 18.58 7.40
CA ALA A 683 -23.89 19.70 8.17
C ALA A 683 -22.78 20.36 7.35
N ILE A 684 -22.98 21.61 6.97
CA ILE A 684 -22.04 22.43 6.20
C ILE A 684 -21.14 23.22 7.14
N ALA A 685 -19.83 23.03 7.04
CA ALA A 685 -18.85 23.78 7.81
C ALA A 685 -18.63 25.19 7.21
N LEU A 686 -18.63 26.19 8.08
CA LEU A 686 -18.53 27.61 7.74
C LEU A 686 -17.42 28.26 8.56
N ARG A 687 -16.48 28.95 7.90
CA ARG A 687 -15.38 29.68 8.53
C ARG A 687 -15.30 31.10 8.00
N MET A 688 -15.38 32.07 8.89
CA MET A 688 -15.52 33.47 8.55
C MET A 688 -14.43 34.34 9.17
N ILE A 689 -13.88 35.25 8.37
CA ILE A 689 -13.16 36.43 8.86
C ILE A 689 -14.14 37.60 8.82
N PRO A 690 -14.52 38.14 9.99
CA PRO A 690 -15.44 39.27 10.03
C PRO A 690 -14.80 40.55 9.48
N ALA A 691 -15.58 41.35 8.74
CA ALA A 691 -15.24 42.71 8.33
C ALA A 691 -14.77 43.54 9.53
N SER A 692 -13.65 44.23 9.42
CA SER A 692 -13.17 45.14 10.46
C SER A 692 -13.92 46.48 10.44
N ASN A 693 -14.40 46.93 9.28
CA ASN A 693 -15.21 48.12 9.16
C ASN A 693 -16.71 47.80 9.21
N LYS A 694 -17.26 47.74 10.42
CA LYS A 694 -18.69 47.50 10.63
C LYS A 694 -19.58 48.71 10.30
N LYS A 695 -19.02 49.91 10.13
CA LYS A 695 -19.80 51.12 9.79
C LYS A 695 -20.20 51.16 8.32
N GLU A 696 -19.34 50.64 7.44
CA GLU A 696 -19.58 50.55 6.01
C GLU A 696 -19.82 49.10 5.56
N TYR A 697 -20.45 48.28 6.40
CA TYR A 697 -20.64 46.86 6.11
C TYR A 697 -21.39 46.61 4.79
N ARG A 698 -20.78 45.81 3.90
CA ARG A 698 -21.28 45.53 2.53
C ARG A 698 -21.77 44.10 2.34
N GLY A 699 -21.77 43.28 3.39
CA GLY A 699 -22.20 41.88 3.33
C GLY A 699 -21.04 40.88 3.38
N THR A 700 -21.37 39.64 3.08
CA THR A 700 -20.49 38.47 3.16
C THR A 700 -20.19 37.94 1.77
N ILE A 701 -18.91 37.74 1.47
CA ILE A 701 -18.43 37.10 0.24
C ILE A 701 -18.15 35.63 0.53
N LEU A 702 -18.81 34.75 -0.22
CA LEU A 702 -18.53 33.31 -0.20
C LEU A 702 -17.29 33.01 -1.05
N ILE A 703 -16.37 32.23 -0.49
CA ILE A 703 -15.11 31.84 -1.13
C ILE A 703 -15.11 30.33 -1.40
N ASN A 704 -14.71 29.94 -2.61
CA ASN A 704 -14.53 28.52 -2.96
C ASN A 704 -13.21 28.30 -3.73
N PRO A 705 -12.35 27.36 -3.28
CA PRO A 705 -11.04 27.10 -3.89
C PRO A 705 -11.09 26.30 -5.20
N GLY A 706 -12.20 25.62 -5.49
CA GLY A 706 -12.28 24.66 -6.57
C GLY A 706 -11.89 23.23 -6.16
N GLY A 707 -11.19 22.51 -7.05
CA GLY A 707 -10.97 21.06 -6.98
C GLY A 707 -11.65 20.34 -8.15
N PRO A 708 -12.95 19.94 -8.06
CA PRO A 708 -13.79 19.89 -6.86
C PRO A 708 -13.19 19.03 -5.75
N GLY A 709 -13.64 19.22 -4.50
CA GLY A 709 -13.05 18.56 -3.33
C GLY A 709 -12.22 19.46 -2.43
N GLY A 710 -11.93 20.71 -2.84
CA GLY A 710 -11.18 21.66 -2.03
C GLY A 710 -12.00 22.23 -0.87
N SER A 711 -11.39 22.34 0.30
CA SER A 711 -12.00 22.94 1.50
C SER A 711 -11.96 24.47 1.46
N GLY A 712 -13.13 25.10 1.42
CA GLY A 712 -13.25 26.56 1.51
C GLY A 712 -12.90 27.09 2.89
N THR A 713 -13.14 26.31 3.94
CA THR A 713 -12.72 26.68 5.30
C THR A 713 -11.19 26.65 5.44
N ASP A 714 -10.49 25.70 4.81
CA ASP A 714 -9.02 25.70 4.76
C ASP A 714 -8.45 26.87 3.94
N LEU A 715 -9.05 27.19 2.78
CA LEU A 715 -8.60 28.34 2.00
C LEU A 715 -8.71 29.65 2.81
N VAL A 716 -9.82 29.87 3.51
CA VAL A 716 -9.97 31.06 4.38
C VAL A 716 -9.03 31.01 5.57
N ALA A 717 -8.69 29.82 6.09
CA ALA A 717 -7.67 29.66 7.12
C ALA A 717 -6.33 30.25 6.71
N ARG A 718 -5.88 29.90 5.49
CA ARG A 718 -4.55 30.24 4.99
C ARG A 718 -4.51 31.62 4.32
N ALA A 719 -5.60 32.04 3.68
CA ALA A 719 -5.59 33.17 2.74
C ALA A 719 -6.65 34.24 3.03
N GLY A 720 -7.59 34.01 3.95
CA GLY A 720 -8.76 34.87 4.07
C GLY A 720 -8.44 36.33 4.46
N GLN A 721 -7.35 36.57 5.19
CA GLN A 721 -6.88 37.92 5.50
C GLN A 721 -6.39 38.66 4.26
N ASN A 722 -5.68 37.97 3.38
CA ASN A 722 -5.24 38.51 2.10
C ASN A 722 -6.44 38.85 1.20
N ILE A 723 -7.44 37.95 1.15
CA ILE A 723 -8.71 38.18 0.43
C ILE A 723 -9.42 39.42 1.01
N SER A 724 -9.54 39.53 2.33
CA SER A 724 -10.18 40.68 3.00
C SER A 724 -9.48 42.00 2.64
N ARG A 725 -8.15 42.03 2.59
CA ARG A 725 -7.39 43.21 2.14
C ARG A 725 -7.65 43.53 0.67
N ILE A 726 -7.74 42.52 -0.20
CA ILE A 726 -7.99 42.74 -1.64
C ILE A 726 -9.36 43.36 -1.87
N VAL A 727 -10.42 42.76 -1.35
CA VAL A 727 -11.81 43.21 -1.59
C VAL A 727 -12.22 44.41 -0.73
N GLY A 728 -11.50 44.67 0.36
CA GLY A 728 -11.74 45.77 1.29
C GLY A 728 -12.27 45.30 2.65
N ASP A 729 -12.07 46.16 3.66
CA ASP A 729 -12.33 45.88 5.08
C ASP A 729 -13.80 45.84 5.50
N SER A 730 -14.70 46.03 4.52
CA SER A 730 -16.14 46.19 4.68
C SER A 730 -16.94 44.91 4.42
N PHE A 731 -16.27 43.82 4.03
CA PHE A 731 -16.87 42.52 3.76
C PHE A 731 -16.50 41.47 4.80
N ASP A 732 -17.47 40.64 5.18
CA ASP A 732 -17.17 39.37 5.84
C ASP A 732 -16.64 38.39 4.77
N ILE A 733 -15.53 37.68 5.03
CA ILE A 733 -14.97 36.68 4.11
C ILE A 733 -15.31 35.29 4.64
N LEU A 734 -16.18 34.58 3.94
CA LEU A 734 -16.73 33.30 4.36
C LEU A 734 -16.31 32.16 3.45
N GLY A 735 -15.49 31.26 3.98
CA GLY A 735 -15.23 29.97 3.36
C GLY A 735 -16.27 28.96 3.84
N PHE A 736 -16.77 28.14 2.93
CA PHE A 736 -17.61 27.00 3.27
C PHE A 736 -17.05 25.73 2.65
N ASP A 737 -17.17 24.62 3.36
CA ASP A 737 -16.87 23.31 2.79
C ASP A 737 -18.14 22.74 2.18
N PRO A 738 -18.21 22.48 0.86
CA PRO A 738 -19.40 21.87 0.30
C PRO A 738 -19.72 20.51 0.96
N ARG A 739 -20.97 20.07 0.85
CA ARG A 739 -21.41 18.75 1.30
C ARG A 739 -20.40 17.64 0.89
N GLY A 740 -20.01 16.78 1.83
CA GLY A 740 -19.05 15.70 1.60
C GLY A 740 -17.56 16.09 1.64
N ILE A 741 -17.22 17.38 1.77
CA ILE A 741 -15.86 17.91 1.70
C ILE A 741 -15.42 18.50 3.06
N GLY A 742 -14.13 18.41 3.38
CA GLY A 742 -13.53 19.10 4.54
C GLY A 742 -14.23 18.76 5.85
N ALA A 743 -14.63 19.78 6.61
CA ALA A 743 -15.33 19.62 7.89
C ALA A 743 -16.84 19.39 7.76
N SER A 744 -17.38 19.32 6.53
CA SER A 744 -18.78 19.02 6.29
C SER A 744 -19.05 17.52 6.42
N THR A 745 -20.20 17.17 7.00
CA THR A 745 -20.55 15.77 7.29
C THR A 745 -21.95 15.41 6.79
N PRO A 746 -22.17 14.18 6.31
CA PRO A 746 -21.21 13.06 6.20
C PRO A 746 -20.08 13.31 5.19
N SER A 747 -18.91 12.71 5.41
CA SER A 747 -17.73 12.84 4.54
C SER A 747 -17.79 11.88 3.36
N ALA A 748 -17.28 12.29 2.19
CA ALA A 748 -17.20 11.48 0.97
C ALA A 748 -15.95 10.59 0.94
N SER A 749 -15.63 9.91 2.04
CA SER A 749 -14.48 8.99 2.12
C SER A 749 -14.91 7.54 1.90
N CYS A 750 -14.25 6.87 0.96
CA CYS A 750 -14.42 5.45 0.69
C CYS A 750 -13.30 4.62 1.32
N PHE A 751 -12.15 5.22 1.64
CA PHE A 751 -11.10 4.62 2.49
C PHE A 751 -11.40 4.86 3.97
N GLU A 752 -10.99 3.94 4.84
CA GLU A 752 -11.23 4.08 6.28
C GLU A 752 -10.30 5.14 6.89
N THR A 753 -9.10 5.29 6.33
CA THR A 753 -8.10 6.27 6.76
C THR A 753 -7.39 6.91 5.58
N ASP A 754 -6.85 8.12 5.80
CA ASP A 754 -5.99 8.81 4.84
C ASP A 754 -4.71 8.02 4.52
N SER A 755 -4.15 7.31 5.51
CA SER A 755 -2.99 6.45 5.32
C SER A 755 -3.28 5.30 4.36
N GLN A 756 -4.43 4.62 4.47
CA GLN A 756 -4.82 3.58 3.49
C GLN A 756 -4.92 4.15 2.06
N ARG A 757 -5.48 5.35 1.90
CA ARG A 757 -5.57 6.05 0.60
C ARG A 757 -4.19 6.37 0.03
N LYS A 758 -3.27 6.88 0.85
CA LYS A 758 -1.89 7.18 0.44
C LYS A 758 -1.12 5.93 0.05
N LEU A 759 -1.25 4.84 0.81
CA LEU A 759 -0.64 3.55 0.48
C LEU A 759 -1.20 2.98 -0.83
N TRP A 760 -2.51 3.14 -1.07
CA TRP A 760 -3.13 2.79 -2.36
C TRP A 760 -2.53 3.60 -3.51
N ASN A 761 -2.28 4.90 -3.33
CA ASN A 761 -1.69 5.75 -4.37
C ASN A 761 -0.22 5.38 -4.66
N LEU A 762 0.55 4.97 -3.66
CA LEU A 762 1.94 4.50 -3.85
C LEU A 762 2.06 3.28 -4.78
N GLN A 763 1.01 2.47 -4.86
CA GLN A 763 0.97 1.27 -5.70
C GLN A 763 0.80 1.57 -7.20
N GLU A 764 0.62 2.84 -7.60
CA GLU A 764 0.48 3.19 -9.02
C GLU A 764 1.75 2.94 -9.85
N GLY A 765 2.90 2.81 -9.18
CA GLY A 765 4.18 2.52 -9.82
C GLY A 765 4.73 3.68 -10.65
N HIS A 766 5.76 3.38 -11.45
CA HIS A 766 6.65 4.39 -12.01
C HIS A 766 6.38 4.78 -13.48
N ARG A 767 5.38 4.18 -14.14
CA ARG A 767 5.06 4.44 -15.56
C ARG A 767 3.83 5.32 -15.73
N LEU A 768 3.82 6.06 -16.83
CA LEU A 768 2.67 6.84 -17.28
C LEU A 768 1.64 5.93 -17.93
N LEU A 769 0.38 6.35 -17.91
CA LEU A 769 -0.68 5.70 -18.66
C LEU A 769 -0.34 5.64 -20.14
N ASN A 770 -0.55 4.48 -20.76
CA ASN A 770 -0.36 4.24 -22.17
C ASN A 770 -1.36 3.19 -22.67
N VAL A 771 -2.07 3.51 -23.75
CA VAL A 771 -3.10 2.64 -24.34
C VAL A 771 -2.53 1.45 -25.12
N THR A 772 -1.22 1.41 -25.38
CA THR A 772 -0.58 0.32 -26.13
C THR A 772 0.06 -0.75 -25.24
N ASP A 773 0.01 -0.58 -23.91
CA ASP A 773 0.58 -1.52 -22.96
C ASP A 773 -0.39 -1.83 -21.80
N ASP A 774 0.10 -2.57 -20.82
CA ASP A 774 -0.66 -3.06 -19.67
C ASP A 774 -0.97 -1.98 -18.61
N THR A 775 -0.41 -0.77 -18.72
CA THR A 775 -0.72 0.34 -17.79
C THR A 775 -2.19 0.73 -17.84
N LEU A 776 -2.85 0.67 -19.00
CA LEU A 776 -4.27 0.94 -19.14
C LEU A 776 -5.12 -0.08 -18.37
N ALA A 777 -4.81 -1.37 -18.50
CA ALA A 777 -5.57 -2.43 -17.82
C ALA A 777 -5.44 -2.32 -16.30
N ILE A 778 -4.23 -2.03 -15.80
CA ILE A 778 -3.99 -1.80 -14.38
C ILE A 778 -4.73 -0.53 -13.91
N ARG A 779 -4.68 0.57 -14.68
CA ARG A 779 -5.39 1.81 -14.31
C ARG A 779 -6.90 1.59 -14.24
N LEU A 780 -7.48 0.92 -15.23
CA LEU A 780 -8.92 0.61 -15.26
C LEU A 780 -9.33 -0.25 -14.05
N ALA A 781 -8.54 -1.27 -13.71
CA ALA A 781 -8.79 -2.09 -12.52
C ALA A 781 -8.71 -1.26 -11.22
N ARG A 782 -7.79 -0.29 -11.13
CA ARG A 782 -7.70 0.65 -10.00
C ARG A 782 -8.96 1.50 -9.88
N GLU A 783 -9.41 2.10 -10.98
CA GLU A 783 -10.63 2.94 -10.96
C GLU A 783 -11.88 2.12 -10.61
N ARG A 784 -11.99 0.90 -11.14
CA ARG A 784 -13.07 -0.02 -10.77
C ARG A 784 -13.06 -0.35 -9.28
N THR A 785 -11.89 -0.61 -8.71
CA THR A 785 -11.73 -0.91 -7.28
C THR A 785 -12.24 0.24 -6.41
N VAL A 786 -11.81 1.47 -6.72
CA VAL A 786 -12.24 2.67 -5.98
C VAL A 786 -13.74 2.91 -6.17
N ALA A 787 -14.25 2.77 -7.39
CA ALA A 787 -15.67 2.96 -7.68
C ALA A 787 -16.57 1.95 -6.95
N GLU A 788 -16.21 0.67 -6.92
CA GLU A 788 -16.94 -0.38 -6.19
C GLU A 788 -16.96 -0.11 -4.69
N ARG A 789 -15.81 0.25 -4.13
CA ARG A 789 -15.69 0.58 -2.72
C ARG A 789 -16.53 1.81 -2.36
N CYS A 790 -16.51 2.84 -3.21
CA CYS A 790 -17.33 4.02 -3.00
C CYS A 790 -18.83 3.73 -3.12
N ASP A 791 -19.24 2.90 -4.08
CA ASP A 791 -20.64 2.51 -4.24
C ASP A 791 -21.20 1.89 -2.95
N GLU A 792 -20.39 1.03 -2.29
CA GLU A 792 -20.74 0.45 -1.00
C GLU A 792 -20.75 1.47 0.15
N LYS A 793 -19.70 2.29 0.28
CA LYS A 793 -19.51 3.18 1.44
C LYS A 793 -20.35 4.46 1.39
N ILE A 794 -20.49 5.06 0.20
CA ILE A 794 -21.11 6.37 0.01
C ILE A 794 -22.19 6.39 -1.09
N GLY A 795 -22.48 5.26 -1.75
CA GLY A 795 -23.43 5.13 -2.87
C GLY A 795 -24.84 4.64 -2.51
N GLY A 796 -25.07 4.20 -1.27
CA GLY A 796 -26.40 3.76 -0.78
C GLY A 796 -27.50 4.83 -0.90
N GLU A 797 -28.77 4.48 -0.65
CA GLU A 797 -29.93 5.37 -0.87
C GLU A 797 -29.75 6.80 -0.32
N TRP A 798 -29.21 6.91 0.89
CA TRP A 798 -28.89 8.17 1.58
C TRP A 798 -27.39 8.43 1.68
N GLY A 799 -26.58 7.70 0.91
CA GLY A 799 -25.13 7.87 0.82
C GLY A 799 -24.78 9.22 0.21
N ILE A 800 -23.82 9.92 0.83
CA ILE A 800 -23.48 11.30 0.48
C ILE A 800 -23.11 11.48 -0.99
N GLY A 801 -22.48 10.48 -1.62
CA GLY A 801 -22.07 10.55 -3.02
C GLY A 801 -23.22 10.79 -4.00
N ARG A 802 -24.47 10.51 -3.61
CA ARG A 802 -25.67 10.77 -4.42
C ARG A 802 -26.20 12.21 -4.31
N PHE A 803 -25.65 13.01 -3.43
CA PHE A 803 -26.18 14.34 -3.11
C PHE A 803 -25.16 15.44 -3.31
N MET A 804 -23.98 15.15 -3.85
CA MET A 804 -22.87 16.09 -4.00
C MET A 804 -22.84 16.83 -5.35
N SER A 805 -23.95 16.83 -6.11
CA SER A 805 -23.98 17.50 -7.42
C SER A 805 -23.71 19.01 -7.27
N THR A 806 -23.02 19.60 -8.25
CA THR A 806 -22.77 21.06 -8.27
C THR A 806 -24.06 21.87 -8.05
N PRO A 807 -25.21 21.56 -8.67
CA PRO A 807 -26.40 22.37 -8.45
C PRO A 807 -27.06 22.15 -7.07
N ASP A 808 -26.85 21.02 -6.39
CA ASP A 808 -27.20 20.87 -4.97
C ASP A 808 -26.33 21.80 -4.08
N VAL A 809 -25.03 21.88 -4.38
CA VAL A 809 -24.13 22.83 -3.70
C VAL A 809 -24.53 24.28 -4.00
N ALA A 810 -24.95 24.60 -5.22
CA ALA A 810 -25.47 25.93 -5.56
C ALA A 810 -26.75 26.25 -4.76
N ARG A 811 -27.59 25.26 -4.47
CA ARG A 811 -28.72 25.43 -3.56
C ARG A 811 -28.27 25.67 -2.12
N ASP A 812 -27.24 24.97 -1.65
CA ASP A 812 -26.65 25.24 -0.33
C ASP A 812 -26.13 26.67 -0.21
N MET A 813 -25.47 27.19 -1.25
CA MET A 813 -25.03 28.58 -1.29
C MET A 813 -26.20 29.56 -1.15
N LEU A 814 -27.33 29.27 -1.79
CA LEU A 814 -28.53 30.11 -1.68
C LEU A 814 -29.09 30.10 -0.24
N GLU A 815 -29.13 28.94 0.41
CA GLU A 815 -29.57 28.85 1.80
C GLU A 815 -28.60 29.54 2.78
N ILE A 816 -27.27 29.44 2.54
CA ILE A 816 -26.27 30.20 3.31
C ILE A 816 -26.53 31.70 3.16
N VAL A 817 -26.73 32.19 1.92
CA VAL A 817 -27.03 33.60 1.64
C VAL A 817 -28.28 34.06 2.38
N HIS A 818 -29.36 33.27 2.37
CA HIS A 818 -30.59 33.58 3.13
C HIS A 818 -30.34 33.62 4.64
N GLN A 819 -29.59 32.66 5.19
CA GLN A 819 -29.28 32.59 6.62
C GLN A 819 -28.39 33.73 7.11
N LEU A 820 -27.56 34.29 6.22
CA LEU A 820 -26.77 35.50 6.48
C LEU A 820 -27.62 36.78 6.40
N GLY A 821 -28.90 36.68 6.03
CA GLY A 821 -29.79 37.84 5.83
C GLY A 821 -29.50 38.62 4.54
N GLN A 822 -28.85 38.00 3.56
CA GLN A 822 -28.55 38.59 2.25
C GLN A 822 -29.59 38.14 1.21
N GLU A 823 -30.01 39.05 0.34
CA GLU A 823 -30.94 38.71 -0.75
C GLU A 823 -30.23 38.14 -2.00
N LYS A 824 -28.96 38.50 -2.19
CA LYS A 824 -28.17 38.18 -3.38
C LYS A 824 -26.79 37.67 -2.99
N LEU A 825 -26.25 36.74 -3.78
CA LEU A 825 -24.94 36.15 -3.61
C LEU A 825 -23.83 37.16 -3.88
N GLN A 826 -22.85 37.20 -2.99
CA GLN A 826 -21.52 37.71 -3.27
C GLN A 826 -20.53 36.56 -3.21
N TYR A 827 -19.74 36.35 -4.25
CA TYR A 827 -18.96 35.14 -4.44
C TYR A 827 -17.66 35.40 -5.20
N TRP A 828 -16.60 34.72 -4.78
CA TRP A 828 -15.37 34.60 -5.55
C TRP A 828 -14.93 33.13 -5.56
N GLY A 829 -15.04 32.50 -6.73
CA GLY A 829 -14.72 31.09 -6.94
C GLY A 829 -13.56 30.91 -7.91
N PHE A 830 -12.62 30.06 -7.54
CA PHE A 830 -11.43 29.73 -8.33
C PHE A 830 -11.55 28.33 -8.94
N SER A 831 -11.02 28.13 -10.15
CA SER A 831 -10.95 26.79 -10.79
C SER A 831 -12.35 26.14 -10.89
N TYR A 832 -12.60 24.94 -10.34
CA TYR A 832 -13.96 24.38 -10.23
C TYR A 832 -14.97 25.33 -9.54
N GLY A 833 -14.52 26.22 -8.65
CA GLY A 833 -15.37 27.28 -8.11
C GLY A 833 -15.97 28.19 -9.20
N SER A 834 -15.31 28.32 -10.36
CA SER A 834 -15.87 28.97 -11.56
C SER A 834 -17.05 28.20 -12.14
N ILE A 835 -17.01 26.86 -12.14
CA ILE A 835 -18.09 25.99 -12.56
C ILE A 835 -19.28 26.17 -11.62
N LEU A 836 -19.03 26.10 -10.30
CA LEU A 836 -20.06 26.33 -9.29
C LEU A 836 -20.72 27.72 -9.44
N GLY A 837 -19.92 28.75 -9.72
CA GLY A 837 -20.42 30.10 -10.02
C GLY A 837 -21.28 30.18 -11.29
N GLN A 838 -20.91 29.46 -12.35
CA GLN A 838 -21.71 29.36 -13.58
C GLN A 838 -23.04 28.67 -13.33
N TYR A 839 -23.05 27.53 -12.62
CA TYR A 839 -24.28 26.81 -12.26
C TYR A 839 -25.21 27.68 -11.41
N PHE A 840 -24.68 28.33 -10.36
CA PHE A 840 -25.49 29.24 -9.54
C PHE A 840 -26.08 30.38 -10.38
N SER A 841 -25.29 30.98 -11.26
CA SER A 841 -25.71 32.11 -12.10
C SER A 841 -26.74 31.73 -13.17
N ALA A 842 -26.67 30.50 -13.70
CA ALA A 842 -27.66 29.98 -14.65
C ALA A 842 -28.98 29.59 -13.95
N ILE A 843 -28.91 29.01 -12.75
CA ILE A 843 -30.10 28.52 -12.02
C ILE A 843 -30.82 29.65 -11.28
N TYR A 844 -30.07 30.60 -10.71
CA TYR A 844 -30.60 31.70 -9.90
C TYR A 844 -30.12 33.07 -10.41
N PRO A 845 -30.42 33.45 -11.67
CA PRO A 845 -29.90 34.69 -12.27
C PRO A 845 -30.37 35.96 -11.53
N ASP A 846 -31.52 35.92 -10.87
CA ASP A 846 -32.05 37.03 -10.06
C ASP A 846 -31.34 37.19 -8.70
N LYS A 847 -30.61 36.17 -8.25
CA LYS A 847 -29.89 36.14 -6.97
C LYS A 847 -28.43 36.58 -7.08
N ILE A 848 -28.02 37.18 -8.20
CA ILE A 848 -26.63 37.61 -8.43
C ILE A 848 -26.39 39.03 -7.91
N GLY A 849 -25.50 39.15 -6.92
CA GLY A 849 -25.05 40.40 -6.31
C GLY A 849 -23.71 40.86 -6.88
N ARG A 850 -22.63 40.16 -6.50
CA ARG A 850 -21.27 40.33 -7.04
C ARG A 850 -20.62 38.96 -7.18
N VAL A 851 -20.44 38.48 -8.40
CA VAL A 851 -19.91 37.13 -8.63
C VAL A 851 -18.66 37.26 -9.49
N ILE A 852 -17.53 36.84 -8.92
CA ILE A 852 -16.26 36.68 -9.62
C ILE A 852 -16.02 35.18 -9.82
N ILE A 853 -15.72 34.81 -11.06
CA ILE A 853 -15.21 33.48 -11.40
C ILE A 853 -13.82 33.61 -12.03
N ASP A 854 -12.84 32.91 -11.48
CA ASP A 854 -11.41 33.09 -11.77
C ASP A 854 -10.75 31.74 -12.11
N GLY A 855 -10.01 31.67 -13.22
CA GLY A 855 -9.59 30.39 -13.81
C GLY A 855 -10.81 29.64 -14.33
N VAL A 856 -11.43 30.22 -15.37
CA VAL A 856 -12.76 29.84 -15.84
C VAL A 856 -12.71 28.62 -16.75
N TYR A 857 -13.33 27.53 -16.32
CA TYR A 857 -13.50 26.32 -17.12
C TYR A 857 -14.90 26.27 -17.75
N ASP A 858 -15.03 25.71 -18.95
CA ASP A 858 -16.34 25.64 -19.62
C ASP A 858 -17.24 24.58 -18.95
N ALA A 859 -18.35 25.02 -18.35
CA ALA A 859 -19.32 24.13 -17.71
C ALA A 859 -20.00 23.13 -18.66
N TYR A 860 -20.04 23.38 -19.96
CA TYR A 860 -20.47 22.39 -20.95
C TYR A 860 -19.42 21.29 -21.14
N ASN A 861 -18.12 21.64 -21.19
CA ASN A 861 -17.05 20.64 -21.29
C ASN A 861 -16.99 19.78 -20.02
N TYR A 862 -17.07 20.42 -18.86
CA TYR A 862 -17.16 19.78 -17.56
C TYR A 862 -18.33 18.80 -17.48
N ARG A 863 -19.56 19.25 -17.83
CA ARG A 863 -20.75 18.38 -17.84
C ARG A 863 -20.61 17.26 -18.86
N ALA A 864 -19.94 17.49 -19.99
CA ALA A 864 -19.67 16.43 -20.95
C ALA A 864 -18.58 15.43 -20.48
N ALA A 865 -17.90 15.69 -19.37
CA ALA A 865 -16.80 14.88 -18.81
C ALA A 865 -15.67 14.59 -19.83
N LEU A 866 -15.40 15.53 -20.73
CA LEU A 866 -14.41 15.36 -21.81
C LEU A 866 -12.99 15.76 -21.40
N TRP A 867 -12.82 16.77 -20.54
CA TRP A 867 -11.50 17.21 -20.05
C TRP A 867 -10.48 17.57 -21.14
N ASN A 868 -10.93 17.76 -22.37
CA ASN A 868 -10.04 17.89 -23.53
C ASN A 868 -9.56 19.34 -23.71
N THR A 869 -10.34 20.34 -23.28
CA THR A 869 -9.91 21.74 -23.35
C THR A 869 -8.78 22.04 -22.37
N ASN A 870 -8.60 21.25 -21.31
CA ASN A 870 -7.51 21.44 -20.34
C ASN A 870 -6.11 21.38 -20.98
N LEU A 871 -5.96 20.75 -22.14
CA LEU A 871 -4.67 20.61 -22.83
C LEU A 871 -4.34 21.79 -23.75
N VAL A 872 -5.27 22.72 -23.99
CA VAL A 872 -5.12 23.77 -25.01
C VAL A 872 -3.91 24.68 -24.75
N ASP A 873 -3.74 25.13 -23.51
CA ASP A 873 -2.69 26.11 -23.15
C ASP A 873 -1.50 25.48 -22.40
N VAL A 874 -1.57 24.20 -21.99
CA VAL A 874 -0.58 23.62 -21.07
C VAL A 874 0.83 23.56 -21.64
N ASP A 875 0.98 23.24 -22.93
CA ASP A 875 2.29 23.21 -23.59
C ASP A 875 2.88 24.62 -23.69
N ALA A 876 2.07 25.65 -23.90
CA ALA A 876 2.53 27.04 -23.90
C ALA A 876 3.01 27.48 -22.51
N VAL A 877 2.33 27.05 -21.44
CA VAL A 877 2.78 27.29 -20.06
C VAL A 877 4.08 26.55 -19.77
N MET A 878 4.21 25.29 -20.17
CA MET A 878 5.45 24.53 -19.99
C MET A 878 6.60 25.10 -20.84
N ASP A 879 6.36 25.53 -22.08
CA ASP A 879 7.40 26.13 -22.90
C ASP A 879 7.85 27.50 -22.35
N SER A 880 6.97 28.21 -21.63
CA SER A 880 7.33 29.46 -20.94
C SER A 880 8.44 29.25 -19.90
N PHE A 881 8.57 28.05 -19.30
CA PHE A 881 9.68 27.74 -18.38
C PHE A 881 11.04 27.94 -19.07
N PHE A 882 11.19 27.45 -20.29
CA PHE A 882 12.45 27.56 -21.03
C PHE A 882 12.74 29.02 -21.41
N GLN A 883 11.71 29.76 -21.79
CA GLN A 883 11.83 31.17 -22.14
C GLN A 883 12.18 32.04 -20.92
N PHE A 884 11.43 31.94 -19.83
CA PHE A 884 11.72 32.69 -18.61
C PHE A 884 13.09 32.33 -18.01
N CYS A 885 13.48 31.05 -18.05
CA CYS A 885 14.81 30.64 -17.62
C CYS A 885 15.90 31.30 -18.48
N PHE A 886 15.73 31.35 -19.80
CA PHE A 886 16.66 32.03 -20.71
C PHE A 886 16.75 33.54 -20.44
N ASP A 887 15.60 34.21 -20.35
CA ASP A 887 15.50 35.66 -20.17
C ASP A 887 16.07 36.11 -18.82
N ALA A 888 15.96 35.27 -17.79
CA ALA A 888 16.48 35.56 -16.46
C ALA A 888 18.01 35.54 -16.37
N GLY A 889 18.70 34.88 -17.31
CA GLY A 889 20.15 34.77 -17.32
C GLY A 889 20.72 33.72 -16.36
N PRO A 890 22.04 33.45 -16.43
CA PRO A 890 22.71 32.41 -15.64
C PRO A 890 22.74 32.69 -14.14
N ASP A 891 22.59 33.94 -13.72
CA ASP A 891 22.59 34.32 -12.30
C ASP A 891 21.27 33.98 -11.60
N LYS A 892 20.19 33.78 -12.35
CA LYS A 892 18.83 33.58 -11.82
C LYS A 892 18.21 32.23 -12.21
N CYS A 893 18.62 31.63 -13.33
CA CYS A 893 18.21 30.28 -13.68
C CYS A 893 19.41 29.33 -13.72
N THR A 894 19.41 28.31 -12.85
CA THR A 894 20.49 27.33 -12.77
C THR A 894 20.61 26.50 -14.04
N LEU A 895 19.54 26.31 -14.82
CA LEU A 895 19.54 25.56 -16.09
C LEU A 895 19.88 26.43 -17.31
N TRP A 896 20.20 27.72 -17.15
CA TRP A 896 20.40 28.65 -18.26
C TRP A 896 21.40 28.14 -19.32
N LYS A 897 21.08 28.39 -20.60
CA LYS A 897 21.92 28.15 -21.77
C LYS A 897 21.75 29.31 -22.76
N SER A 898 22.50 29.31 -23.86
CA SER A 898 22.52 30.40 -24.85
C SER A 898 21.22 30.66 -25.61
N SER A 899 20.20 29.82 -25.46
CA SER A 899 18.84 30.03 -25.99
C SER A 899 17.81 29.21 -25.20
N ALA A 900 16.55 29.61 -25.22
CA ALA A 900 15.43 28.83 -24.68
C ALA A 900 15.37 27.42 -25.31
N GLU A 901 15.60 27.30 -26.61
CA GLU A 901 15.63 26.03 -27.34
C GLU A 901 16.70 25.06 -26.80
N ASN A 902 17.86 25.58 -26.38
CA ASN A 902 18.93 24.77 -25.79
C ASN A 902 18.55 24.27 -24.38
N ILE A 903 17.81 25.09 -23.61
CA ILE A 903 17.30 24.70 -22.28
C ILE A 903 16.22 23.63 -22.44
N ARG A 904 15.32 23.80 -23.41
CA ARG A 904 14.31 22.82 -23.81
C ARG A 904 14.96 21.50 -24.21
N ALA A 905 15.94 21.54 -25.11
CA ALA A 905 16.69 20.36 -25.52
C ALA A 905 17.32 19.62 -24.33
N ALA A 906 17.93 20.35 -23.39
CA ALA A 906 18.53 19.77 -22.19
C ALA A 906 17.52 19.08 -21.26
N TYR A 907 16.34 19.68 -21.06
CA TYR A 907 15.25 19.04 -20.30
C TYR A 907 14.82 17.71 -20.96
N PHE A 908 14.57 17.72 -22.27
CA PHE A 908 14.15 16.52 -22.98
C PHE A 908 15.27 15.47 -23.13
N ASP A 909 16.54 15.88 -23.16
CA ASP A 909 17.69 14.97 -23.07
C ASP A 909 17.72 14.26 -21.71
N VAL A 910 17.50 14.99 -20.61
CA VAL A 910 17.35 14.40 -19.28
C VAL A 910 16.15 13.45 -19.22
N LEU A 911 15.00 13.84 -19.78
CA LEU A 911 13.81 12.99 -19.82
C LEU A 911 14.07 11.65 -20.53
N ARG A 912 14.72 11.70 -21.72
CA ARG A 912 15.13 10.51 -22.48
C ARG A 912 16.21 9.68 -21.77
N SER A 913 17.13 10.34 -21.07
CA SER A 913 18.19 9.67 -20.32
C SER A 913 17.60 8.87 -19.15
N VAL A 914 16.70 9.50 -18.39
CA VAL A 914 16.05 8.90 -17.22
C VAL A 914 15.10 7.77 -17.60
N GLU A 915 14.49 7.82 -18.78
CA GLU A 915 13.70 6.72 -19.32
C GLU A 915 14.51 5.45 -19.55
N LYS A 916 15.78 5.58 -19.97
CA LYS A 916 16.70 4.44 -20.17
C LYS A 916 17.45 4.05 -18.90
N GLN A 917 17.73 5.02 -18.04
CA GLN A 917 18.47 4.84 -16.79
C GLN A 917 17.84 5.69 -15.69
N PRO A 918 16.80 5.18 -15.01
CA PRO A 918 16.20 5.86 -13.87
C PRO A 918 17.25 6.19 -12.80
N ILE A 919 17.09 7.34 -12.14
CA ILE A 919 18.09 7.86 -11.20
C ILE A 919 17.66 7.53 -9.76
N PRO A 920 18.41 6.68 -9.04
CA PRO A 920 18.17 6.46 -7.63
C PRO A 920 18.70 7.65 -6.81
N VAL A 921 17.90 8.12 -5.86
CA VAL A 921 18.26 9.10 -4.83
C VAL A 921 18.19 8.38 -3.49
N ALA A 922 19.21 7.56 -3.23
CA ALA A 922 19.20 6.54 -2.18
C ALA A 922 19.09 7.08 -0.75
N LEU A 923 19.62 8.29 -0.51
CA LEU A 923 19.66 8.94 0.81
C LEU A 923 18.50 9.92 1.04
N ALA A 924 17.53 10.00 0.12
CA ALA A 924 16.28 10.70 0.39
C ALA A 924 15.44 9.91 1.41
N GLU A 925 14.59 10.60 2.17
CA GLU A 925 13.65 10.01 3.14
C GLU A 925 12.22 10.49 2.82
N PRO A 926 11.33 9.61 2.30
CA PRO A 926 11.61 8.25 1.80
C PRO A 926 12.56 8.24 0.59
N PRO A 927 13.24 7.12 0.29
CA PRO A 927 14.04 6.99 -0.92
C PRO A 927 13.23 7.25 -2.18
N LEU A 928 13.85 7.93 -3.14
CA LEU A 928 13.20 8.37 -4.38
C LEU A 928 13.87 7.74 -5.59
N LEU A 929 13.05 7.21 -6.51
CA LEU A 929 13.48 6.86 -7.86
C LEU A 929 12.95 7.91 -8.84
N ILE A 930 13.86 8.73 -9.40
CA ILE A 930 13.48 9.71 -10.41
C ILE A 930 13.32 8.98 -11.75
N THR A 931 12.08 8.93 -12.24
CA THR A 931 11.70 8.35 -13.53
C THR A 931 11.15 9.41 -14.48
N ARG A 932 10.85 9.04 -15.73
CA ARG A 932 10.17 9.92 -16.69
C ARG A 932 8.85 10.46 -16.12
N LYS A 933 8.05 9.59 -15.47
CA LYS A 933 6.78 9.98 -14.83
C LYS A 933 7.00 11.08 -13.78
N VAL A 934 8.03 10.94 -12.94
CA VAL A 934 8.34 11.90 -11.88
C VAL A 934 8.68 13.27 -12.46
N LEU A 935 9.57 13.34 -13.45
CA LEU A 935 9.95 14.62 -14.07
C LEU A 935 8.80 15.27 -14.84
N GLN A 936 8.00 14.46 -15.56
CA GLN A 936 6.84 14.95 -16.30
C GLN A 936 5.74 15.45 -15.36
N SER A 937 5.47 14.75 -14.26
CA SER A 937 4.56 15.20 -13.19
C SER A 937 5.09 16.48 -12.52
N GLN A 938 6.40 16.56 -12.25
CA GLN A 938 7.02 17.75 -11.67
C GLN A 938 6.82 18.99 -12.56
N LEU A 939 7.07 18.88 -13.87
CA LEU A 939 6.88 20.00 -14.79
C LEU A 939 5.39 20.38 -14.92
N PHE A 940 4.49 19.39 -14.99
CA PHE A 940 3.06 19.66 -15.03
C PHE A 940 2.57 20.37 -13.74
N ARG A 941 2.95 19.88 -12.56
CA ARG A 941 2.67 20.57 -11.28
C ARG A 941 3.27 21.97 -11.27
N ALA A 942 4.47 22.14 -11.82
CA ALA A 942 5.11 23.43 -11.84
C ALA A 942 4.40 24.45 -12.75
N SER A 943 3.68 23.97 -13.76
CA SER A 943 2.86 24.82 -14.64
C SER A 943 1.69 25.49 -13.90
N TYR A 944 1.19 24.92 -12.81
CA TYR A 944 0.14 25.56 -11.99
C TYR A 944 0.63 26.86 -11.34
N LYS A 945 1.88 26.86 -10.85
CA LYS A 945 2.49 27.99 -10.11
C LYS A 945 3.89 28.34 -10.61
N PRO A 946 4.05 28.81 -11.85
CA PRO A 946 5.36 29.06 -12.45
C PRO A 946 6.33 29.83 -11.57
N LEU A 947 5.86 30.89 -10.89
CA LEU A 947 6.65 31.74 -10.02
C LEU A 947 7.31 30.98 -8.85
N ALA A 948 6.60 30.02 -8.24
CA ALA A 948 7.06 29.29 -7.07
C ALA A 948 7.88 28.04 -7.42
N THR A 949 7.57 27.38 -8.54
CA THR A 949 8.01 26.01 -8.79
C THR A 949 8.93 25.81 -9.99
N PHE A 950 9.02 26.76 -10.93
CA PHE A 950 9.95 26.64 -12.06
C PHE A 950 11.42 26.54 -11.62
N GLY A 951 11.81 27.26 -10.56
CA GLY A 951 13.16 27.14 -9.98
C GLY A 951 13.51 25.70 -9.58
N ILE A 952 12.55 24.98 -8.98
CA ILE A 952 12.75 23.60 -8.52
C ILE A 952 12.96 22.66 -9.71
N VAL A 953 12.24 22.85 -10.82
CA VAL A 953 12.45 22.08 -12.07
C VAL A 953 13.86 22.34 -12.62
N ALA A 954 14.27 23.60 -12.73
CA ALA A 954 15.61 23.95 -13.20
C ALA A 954 16.72 23.33 -12.34
N ASP A 955 16.59 23.42 -11.01
CA ASP A 955 17.54 22.86 -10.06
C ASP A 955 17.60 21.33 -10.12
N THR A 956 16.44 20.67 -10.28
CA THR A 956 16.35 19.21 -10.40
C THR A 956 17.08 18.73 -11.67
N VAL A 957 16.79 19.34 -12.82
CA VAL A 957 17.42 19.00 -14.10
C VAL A 957 18.92 19.26 -14.04
N ARG A 958 19.33 20.39 -13.44
CA ARG A 958 20.75 20.71 -13.27
C ARG A 958 21.46 19.71 -12.37
N ALA A 959 20.85 19.31 -11.26
CA ALA A 959 21.41 18.31 -10.36
C ALA A 959 21.57 16.95 -11.06
N ILE A 960 20.64 16.59 -11.95
CA ILE A 960 20.75 15.39 -12.80
C ILE A 960 21.91 15.51 -13.80
N GLU A 961 22.01 16.63 -14.56
CA GLU A 961 23.12 16.85 -15.51
C GLU A 961 24.49 16.75 -14.83
N GLN A 962 24.61 17.26 -13.61
CA GLN A 962 25.83 17.25 -12.81
C GLN A 962 26.06 15.96 -12.03
N ARG A 963 25.09 15.03 -12.02
CA ARG A 963 25.08 13.82 -11.18
C ARG A 963 25.27 14.15 -9.68
N ASN A 964 24.71 15.28 -9.23
CA ASN A 964 24.86 15.79 -7.87
C ASN A 964 23.82 15.18 -6.93
N GLN A 965 24.18 14.06 -6.29
CA GLN A 965 23.29 13.34 -5.37
C GLN A 965 22.88 14.15 -4.14
N SER A 966 23.80 14.93 -3.55
CA SER A 966 23.47 15.77 -2.37
C SER A 966 22.41 16.82 -2.70
N ALA A 967 22.46 17.43 -3.90
CA ALA A 967 21.43 18.34 -4.36
C ALA A 967 20.09 17.63 -4.57
N LEU A 968 20.09 16.43 -5.16
CA LEU A 968 18.87 15.64 -5.35
C LEU A 968 18.22 15.23 -4.03
N VAL A 969 19.01 14.86 -3.01
CA VAL A 969 18.51 14.58 -1.66
C VAL A 969 17.84 15.82 -1.06
N ALA A 970 18.47 16.99 -1.16
CA ALA A 970 17.90 18.25 -0.66
C ALA A 970 16.62 18.68 -1.42
N LEU A 971 16.52 18.32 -2.70
CA LEU A 971 15.36 18.61 -3.55
C LEU A 971 14.25 17.56 -3.42
N ALA A 972 14.52 16.36 -2.92
CA ALA A 972 13.56 15.24 -2.94
C ALA A 972 12.15 15.59 -2.39
N PRO A 973 12.01 16.28 -1.23
CA PRO A 973 10.68 16.67 -0.71
C PRO A 973 9.95 17.72 -1.55
N LYS A 974 10.64 18.35 -2.51
CA LYS A 974 10.09 19.32 -3.46
C LYS A 974 9.82 18.70 -4.84
N ILE A 975 10.37 17.52 -5.12
CA ILE A 975 10.15 16.77 -6.36
C ILE A 975 8.90 15.91 -6.22
N VAL A 976 8.77 15.20 -5.11
CA VAL A 976 7.61 14.38 -4.75
C VAL A 976 7.15 14.72 -3.35
N ASP A 977 5.84 14.61 -3.09
CA ASP A 977 5.33 14.79 -1.73
C ASP A 977 5.73 13.57 -0.89
N PRO A 978 6.42 13.76 0.25
CA PRO A 978 6.86 12.64 1.07
C PRO A 978 5.65 11.92 1.66
N VAL A 979 5.60 10.60 1.48
CA VAL A 979 4.65 9.75 2.20
C VAL A 979 5.33 9.30 3.49
N GLU A 980 4.70 9.63 4.61
CA GLU A 980 5.12 9.18 5.93
C GLU A 980 4.00 8.32 6.54
N CYS A 981 4.36 7.22 7.20
CA CYS A 981 3.41 6.50 8.04
C CYS A 981 3.14 7.32 9.31
N LYS A 982 2.16 8.24 9.23
CA LYS A 982 1.70 9.02 10.38
C LYS A 982 0.65 8.24 11.15
N CYS A 983 0.95 8.03 12.42
CA CYS A 983 0.19 7.18 13.34
C CYS A 983 -0.86 7.95 14.13
N ALA A 984 -0.70 9.26 14.22
CA ALA A 984 -1.78 10.14 14.61
C ALA A 984 -2.84 10.10 13.51
N ILE A 985 -4.09 9.82 13.88
CA ILE A 985 -5.22 9.98 12.97
C ILE A 985 -5.23 11.46 12.58
N PRO A 986 -4.99 11.82 11.31
CA PRO A 986 -5.09 13.22 10.91
C PRO A 986 -6.50 13.69 11.23
N GLU A 987 -6.64 14.97 11.59
CA GLU A 987 -7.95 15.56 11.80
C GLU A 987 -8.85 15.22 10.60
N PRO A 988 -10.03 14.58 10.80
CA PRO A 988 -10.80 14.01 9.68
C PRO A 988 -11.15 15.03 8.59
N TRP A 989 -11.28 16.30 8.96
CA TRP A 989 -11.57 17.41 8.06
C TRP A 989 -10.38 17.95 7.27
N ARG A 990 -9.17 17.45 7.53
CA ARG A 990 -7.95 17.74 6.75
C ARG A 990 -7.53 16.59 5.84
N SER A 991 -8.24 15.47 5.90
CA SER A 991 -7.92 14.30 5.08
C SER A 991 -8.43 14.48 3.65
N ASP A 992 -7.70 13.94 2.68
CA ASP A 992 -8.21 13.83 1.32
C ASP A 992 -9.42 12.89 1.29
N THR A 993 -10.27 12.99 0.27
CA THR A 993 -11.49 12.18 0.12
C THR A 993 -11.76 11.88 -1.35
N GLU A 994 -12.76 11.03 -1.64
CA GLU A 994 -13.22 10.76 -3.00
C GLU A 994 -14.20 11.82 -3.53
N ALA A 995 -14.24 13.00 -2.92
CA ALA A 995 -15.14 14.08 -3.30
C ALA A 995 -14.94 14.55 -4.75
N PHE A 996 -13.70 14.57 -5.26
CA PHE A 996 -13.46 14.91 -6.67
C PHE A 996 -14.27 14.00 -7.59
N ASN A 997 -14.15 12.68 -7.41
CA ASN A 997 -14.85 11.68 -8.21
C ASN A 997 -16.38 11.79 -8.03
N ALA A 998 -16.84 11.94 -6.78
CA ALA A 998 -18.27 12.04 -6.47
C ALA A 998 -18.94 13.25 -7.14
N VAL A 999 -18.27 14.41 -7.14
CA VAL A 999 -18.79 15.64 -7.76
C VAL A 999 -18.62 15.58 -9.28
N ALA A 1000 -17.39 15.41 -9.76
CA ALA A 1000 -17.09 15.52 -11.19
C ALA A 1000 -17.79 14.44 -12.03
N CYS A 1001 -17.79 13.19 -11.56
CA CYS A 1001 -18.49 12.11 -12.26
C CYS A 1001 -20.00 12.11 -11.97
N GLY A 1002 -20.43 12.75 -10.89
CA GLY A 1002 -21.85 12.97 -10.60
C GLY A 1002 -22.48 13.97 -11.55
N ASP A 1003 -21.80 15.10 -11.78
CA ASP A 1003 -22.24 16.15 -12.70
C ASP A 1003 -22.02 15.78 -14.17
N GLY A 1004 -20.99 14.98 -14.44
CA GLY A 1004 -20.62 14.53 -15.77
C GLY A 1004 -21.64 13.58 -16.43
N ASP A 1005 -21.75 13.68 -17.74
CA ASP A 1005 -22.48 12.75 -18.59
C ASP A 1005 -21.88 11.35 -18.49
N GLN A 1006 -22.73 10.34 -18.65
CA GLN A 1006 -22.32 8.95 -18.54
C GLN A 1006 -21.61 8.49 -19.81
N HIS A 1007 -20.35 8.12 -19.66
CA HIS A 1007 -19.57 7.48 -20.72
C HIS A 1007 -19.08 6.11 -20.23
N PRO A 1008 -19.86 5.03 -20.44
CA PRO A 1008 -19.37 3.68 -20.15
C PRO A 1008 -18.04 3.43 -20.86
N TYR A 1009 -17.14 2.68 -20.21
CA TYR A 1009 -15.86 2.37 -20.82
C TYR A 1009 -16.05 1.54 -22.09
N ASP A 1010 -15.46 2.03 -23.18
CA ASP A 1010 -15.38 1.37 -24.48
C ASP A 1010 -13.92 1.50 -24.96
N PRO A 1011 -13.18 0.39 -25.18
CA PRO A 1011 -11.75 0.44 -25.48
C PRO A 1011 -11.42 1.26 -26.72
N GLU A 1012 -12.19 1.12 -27.80
CA GLU A 1012 -11.98 1.82 -29.06
C GLU A 1012 -12.23 3.33 -28.93
N THR A 1013 -13.33 3.70 -28.27
CA THR A 1013 -13.67 5.10 -27.98
C THR A 1013 -12.63 5.73 -27.07
N TYR A 1014 -12.22 5.03 -26.01
CA TYR A 1014 -11.19 5.53 -25.10
C TYR A 1014 -9.83 5.67 -25.78
N ALA A 1015 -9.42 4.70 -26.60
CA ALA A 1015 -8.17 4.79 -27.34
C ALA A 1015 -8.19 5.96 -28.35
N ALA A 1016 -9.32 6.21 -29.00
CA ALA A 1016 -9.48 7.38 -29.86
C ALA A 1016 -9.39 8.69 -29.07
N TYR A 1017 -10.13 8.79 -27.95
CA TYR A 1017 -10.07 9.92 -27.04
C TYR A 1017 -8.63 10.19 -26.53
N TYR A 1018 -7.94 9.16 -26.07
CA TYR A 1018 -6.57 9.26 -25.58
C TYR A 1018 -5.61 9.73 -26.69
N ARG A 1019 -5.77 9.24 -27.92
CA ARG A 1019 -4.96 9.68 -29.07
C ARG A 1019 -5.22 11.14 -29.40
N ASP A 1020 -6.47 11.59 -29.33
CA ASP A 1020 -6.85 12.98 -29.60
C ASP A 1020 -6.29 13.92 -28.52
N LEU A 1021 -6.26 13.49 -27.25
CA LEU A 1021 -5.55 14.23 -26.20
C LEU A 1021 -4.03 14.25 -26.44
N SER A 1022 -3.45 13.10 -26.78
CA SER A 1022 -2.00 12.98 -27.02
C SER A 1022 -1.55 13.81 -28.22
N ALA A 1023 -2.42 14.02 -29.22
CA ALA A 1023 -2.16 14.91 -30.35
C ALA A 1023 -2.18 16.40 -29.96
N GLN A 1024 -2.85 16.76 -28.86
CA GLN A 1024 -2.84 18.13 -28.31
C GLN A 1024 -1.62 18.36 -27.40
N SER A 1025 -1.35 17.43 -26.48
CA SER A 1025 -0.14 17.45 -25.64
C SER A 1025 0.28 16.04 -25.24
N GLU A 1026 1.41 15.58 -25.77
CA GLU A 1026 1.99 14.27 -25.42
C GLU A 1026 2.41 14.20 -23.94
N LEU A 1027 2.84 15.32 -23.36
CA LEU A 1027 3.34 15.38 -21.99
C LEU A 1027 2.22 15.37 -20.94
N VAL A 1028 1.01 15.77 -21.28
CA VAL A 1028 -0.04 15.97 -20.26
C VAL A 1028 -1.27 15.10 -20.50
N ALA A 1029 -1.47 14.58 -21.71
CA ALA A 1029 -2.52 13.61 -22.01
C ALA A 1029 -2.59 12.42 -21.03
N PRO A 1030 -1.47 11.79 -20.59
CA PRO A 1030 -1.54 10.69 -19.63
C PRO A 1030 -2.16 11.06 -18.27
N PHE A 1031 -2.10 12.33 -17.85
CA PHE A 1031 -2.68 12.78 -16.58
C PHE A 1031 -4.17 13.09 -16.72
N TRP A 1032 -4.57 13.81 -17.76
CA TRP A 1032 -5.98 14.17 -17.97
C TRP A 1032 -6.85 13.00 -18.41
N ALA A 1033 -6.29 12.07 -19.19
CA ALA A 1033 -7.05 10.93 -19.71
C ALA A 1033 -7.52 9.96 -18.61
N VAL A 1034 -6.92 10.03 -17.42
CA VAL A 1034 -7.34 9.25 -16.24
C VAL A 1034 -8.74 9.65 -15.77
N HIS A 1035 -9.11 10.93 -15.84
CA HIS A 1035 -10.40 11.40 -15.34
C HIS A 1035 -11.59 10.84 -16.13
N TYR A 1036 -11.41 10.57 -17.42
CA TYR A 1036 -12.39 9.83 -18.20
C TYR A 1036 -12.59 8.41 -17.64
N LEU A 1037 -11.50 7.69 -17.34
CA LEU A 1037 -11.57 6.33 -16.79
C LEU A 1037 -12.23 6.31 -15.41
N GLN A 1038 -11.91 7.29 -14.55
CA GLN A 1038 -12.54 7.49 -13.25
C GLN A 1038 -14.07 7.57 -13.39
N CYS A 1039 -14.55 8.44 -14.27
CA CYS A 1039 -15.98 8.64 -14.46
C CYS A 1039 -16.69 7.52 -15.24
N ALA A 1040 -15.95 6.79 -16.09
CA ALA A 1040 -16.45 5.61 -16.79
C ALA A 1040 -16.73 4.45 -15.83
N GLU A 1041 -15.89 4.24 -14.81
CA GLU A 1041 -16.07 3.20 -13.79
C GLU A 1041 -16.97 3.67 -12.62
N TRP A 1042 -17.16 4.98 -12.43
CA TRP A 1042 -17.95 5.54 -11.32
C TRP A 1042 -19.44 5.16 -11.38
N ARG A 1043 -19.92 4.46 -10.33
CA ARG A 1043 -21.27 3.88 -10.27
C ARG A 1043 -22.31 4.77 -9.59
N ILE A 1044 -21.86 5.67 -8.72
CA ILE A 1044 -22.76 6.54 -7.96
C ILE A 1044 -23.26 7.65 -8.87
N ARG A 1045 -24.58 7.85 -8.89
CA ARG A 1045 -25.21 8.93 -9.66
C ARG A 1045 -26.03 9.82 -8.76
N PRO A 1046 -26.04 11.13 -9.02
CA PRO A 1046 -26.72 12.06 -8.15
C PRO A 1046 -28.23 11.86 -8.25
N LYS A 1047 -28.94 12.11 -7.14
CA LYS A 1047 -30.40 12.04 -7.10
C LYS A 1047 -31.03 13.13 -7.97
N TRP A 1048 -30.36 14.26 -8.09
CA TRP A 1048 -30.77 15.37 -8.93
C TRP A 1048 -29.56 15.98 -9.65
N ARG A 1049 -29.78 16.46 -10.87
CA ARG A 1049 -28.77 17.15 -11.69
C ARG A 1049 -29.43 18.24 -12.52
N TRP A 1050 -28.67 19.27 -12.89
CA TRP A 1050 -29.13 20.33 -13.78
C TRP A 1050 -28.79 20.02 -15.23
N THR A 1051 -29.79 19.71 -16.04
CA THR A 1051 -29.66 19.50 -17.51
C THR A 1051 -30.08 20.72 -18.32
N GLY A 1052 -30.46 21.81 -17.67
CA GLY A 1052 -30.83 23.06 -18.33
C GLY A 1052 -29.64 23.77 -18.99
N PRO A 1053 -29.90 24.91 -19.64
CA PRO A 1053 -28.84 25.77 -20.17
C PRO A 1053 -27.88 26.20 -19.07
N LEU A 1054 -26.60 26.31 -19.40
CA LEU A 1054 -25.54 26.83 -18.53
C LEU A 1054 -25.13 28.23 -19.02
N GLU A 1055 -26.14 29.09 -19.14
CA GLU A 1055 -26.08 30.45 -19.68
C GLU A 1055 -27.10 31.33 -18.97
N ALA A 1056 -26.84 32.64 -18.91
CA ALA A 1056 -27.77 33.61 -18.35
C ALA A 1056 -27.57 34.99 -18.97
N MET A 1057 -28.49 35.41 -19.85
CA MET A 1057 -28.39 36.70 -20.54
C MET A 1057 -28.75 37.89 -19.65
N ASN A 1058 -29.61 37.68 -18.64
CA ASN A 1058 -30.10 38.72 -17.74
C ASN A 1058 -29.90 38.30 -16.28
N THR A 1059 -28.69 38.49 -15.76
CA THR A 1059 -28.42 38.37 -14.33
C THR A 1059 -28.76 39.68 -13.61
N SER A 1060 -29.13 39.61 -12.32
CA SER A 1060 -29.42 40.78 -11.47
C SER A 1060 -28.28 41.80 -11.45
N HIS A 1061 -27.04 41.30 -11.54
CA HIS A 1061 -25.83 42.08 -11.79
C HIS A 1061 -24.91 41.24 -12.67
N PRO A 1062 -24.21 41.85 -13.63
CA PRO A 1062 -23.22 41.15 -14.44
C PRO A 1062 -22.15 40.41 -13.63
N VAL A 1063 -21.74 39.24 -14.13
CA VAL A 1063 -20.63 38.43 -13.59
C VAL A 1063 -19.29 38.98 -14.09
N LEU A 1064 -18.26 38.93 -13.24
CA LEU A 1064 -16.87 39.21 -13.65
C LEU A 1064 -16.10 37.90 -13.84
N LEU A 1065 -15.56 37.69 -15.04
CA LEU A 1065 -14.68 36.59 -15.38
C LEU A 1065 -13.24 37.09 -15.32
N ILE A 1066 -12.36 36.29 -14.71
CA ILE A 1066 -10.92 36.54 -14.69
C ILE A 1066 -10.23 35.28 -15.22
N SER A 1067 -9.31 35.45 -16.17
CA SER A 1067 -8.59 34.33 -16.75
C SER A 1067 -7.15 34.75 -17.08
N PRO A 1068 -6.14 33.94 -16.68
CA PRO A 1068 -4.81 34.06 -17.23
C PRO A 1068 -4.84 33.94 -18.76
N ARG A 1069 -3.87 34.56 -19.42
CA ARG A 1069 -3.72 34.43 -20.86
C ARG A 1069 -3.36 33.00 -21.26
N PHE A 1070 -2.57 32.32 -20.43
CA PHE A 1070 -2.24 30.90 -20.57
C PHE A 1070 -2.44 30.20 -19.23
N ASP A 1071 -3.47 29.37 -19.14
CA ASP A 1071 -3.81 28.60 -17.94
C ASP A 1071 -3.71 27.10 -18.27
N PRO A 1072 -2.88 26.31 -17.56
CA PRO A 1072 -2.64 24.90 -17.89
C PRO A 1072 -3.83 23.97 -17.56
N VAL A 1073 -4.92 24.52 -17.01
CA VAL A 1073 -6.13 23.80 -16.62
C VAL A 1073 -7.37 24.42 -17.25
N CYS A 1074 -7.51 25.74 -17.19
CA CYS A 1074 -8.71 26.48 -17.56
C CYS A 1074 -8.39 27.51 -18.65
N PRO A 1075 -8.18 27.08 -19.91
CA PRO A 1075 -7.62 27.93 -20.96
C PRO A 1075 -8.50 29.15 -21.24
N LEU A 1076 -7.89 30.23 -21.75
CA LEU A 1076 -8.61 31.47 -22.05
C LEU A 1076 -9.77 31.27 -23.05
N THR A 1077 -9.70 30.24 -23.89
CA THR A 1077 -10.80 29.86 -24.81
C THR A 1077 -12.08 29.53 -24.07
N ASP A 1078 -11.98 28.88 -22.91
CA ASP A 1078 -13.14 28.50 -22.10
C ASP A 1078 -13.76 29.74 -21.45
N ALA A 1079 -12.93 30.64 -20.90
CA ALA A 1079 -13.38 31.91 -20.35
C ALA A 1079 -14.14 32.76 -21.39
N LYS A 1080 -13.68 32.77 -22.65
CA LYS A 1080 -14.37 33.45 -23.75
C LYS A 1080 -15.71 32.81 -24.09
N ALA A 1081 -15.77 31.48 -24.15
CA ALA A 1081 -17.04 30.77 -24.39
C ALA A 1081 -18.06 31.03 -23.27
N VAL A 1082 -17.61 31.09 -22.01
CA VAL A 1082 -18.48 31.47 -20.88
C VAL A 1082 -18.90 32.94 -20.98
N HIS A 1083 -17.97 33.86 -21.30
CA HIS A 1083 -18.28 35.28 -21.47
C HIS A 1083 -19.40 35.53 -22.50
N GLU A 1084 -19.41 34.79 -23.61
CA GLU A 1084 -20.46 34.87 -24.63
C GLU A 1084 -21.84 34.40 -24.14
N ARG A 1085 -21.88 33.47 -23.17
CA ARG A 1085 -23.12 32.88 -22.63
C ARG A 1085 -23.68 33.64 -21.42
N PHE A 1086 -22.91 34.52 -20.79
CA PHE A 1086 -23.34 35.33 -19.65
C PHE A 1086 -23.44 36.80 -20.06
N GLY A 1087 -24.67 37.22 -20.35
CA GLY A 1087 -24.96 38.54 -20.90
C GLY A 1087 -24.51 39.68 -20.00
N GLY A 1088 -23.83 40.67 -20.62
CA GLY A 1088 -23.29 41.84 -19.93
C GLY A 1088 -22.11 41.56 -19.00
N SER A 1089 -21.63 40.31 -18.91
CA SER A 1089 -20.45 39.96 -18.09
C SER A 1089 -19.22 40.76 -18.51
N GLY A 1090 -18.26 40.94 -17.60
CA GLY A 1090 -16.94 41.49 -17.92
C GLY A 1090 -15.91 40.37 -17.99
N LEU A 1091 -14.94 40.48 -18.91
CA LEU A 1091 -13.80 39.57 -19.00
C LEU A 1091 -12.51 40.36 -18.76
N LEU A 1092 -11.81 40.04 -17.68
CA LEU A 1092 -10.48 40.53 -17.38
C LEU A 1092 -9.45 39.45 -17.75
N VAL A 1093 -8.55 39.77 -18.67
CA VAL A 1093 -7.43 38.87 -18.99
C VAL A 1093 -6.21 39.31 -18.21
N GLN A 1094 -5.61 38.41 -17.43
CA GLN A 1094 -4.29 38.66 -16.86
C GLN A 1094 -3.22 38.10 -17.81
N ASN A 1095 -2.26 38.90 -18.25
CA ASN A 1095 -1.21 38.49 -19.18
C ASN A 1095 -0.12 37.63 -18.48
N SER A 1096 -0.54 36.55 -17.85
CA SER A 1096 0.31 35.65 -17.07
C SER A 1096 0.19 34.21 -17.54
N PHE A 1097 1.10 33.40 -17.02
CA PHE A 1097 1.14 31.95 -17.17
C PHE A 1097 0.82 31.29 -15.84
N GLY A 1098 -0.01 30.26 -15.85
CA GLY A 1098 -0.32 29.43 -14.70
C GLY A 1098 -1.81 29.41 -14.36
N HIS A 1099 -2.17 28.65 -13.33
CA HIS A 1099 -3.57 28.35 -13.04
C HIS A 1099 -4.25 29.44 -12.19
N CYS A 1100 -5.39 29.95 -12.68
CA CYS A 1100 -6.10 31.12 -12.15
C CYS A 1100 -5.25 32.41 -12.13
N SER A 1101 -5.88 33.57 -11.93
CA SER A 1101 -5.17 34.85 -11.80
C SER A 1101 -4.18 34.86 -10.64
N LEU A 1102 -4.39 33.98 -9.66
CA LEU A 1102 -3.53 33.83 -8.50
C LEU A 1102 -2.14 33.26 -8.83
N SER A 1103 -1.93 32.65 -10.00
CA SER A 1103 -0.63 32.10 -10.40
C SER A 1103 0.47 33.15 -10.56
N ALA A 1104 0.10 34.42 -10.76
CA ALA A 1104 1.01 35.55 -10.79
C ALA A 1104 0.35 36.77 -10.14
N PRO A 1105 1.03 37.46 -9.19
CA PRO A 1105 0.47 38.64 -8.55
C PRO A 1105 0.30 39.78 -9.57
N SER A 1106 -0.86 40.45 -9.53
CA SER A 1106 -1.12 41.67 -10.32
C SER A 1106 -1.96 42.67 -9.54
N LEU A 1107 -1.38 43.82 -9.23
CA LEU A 1107 -2.02 44.97 -8.62
C LEU A 1107 -3.14 45.53 -9.52
N CYS A 1108 -2.95 45.47 -10.84
CA CYS A 1108 -3.98 45.80 -11.81
C CYS A 1108 -5.21 44.89 -11.61
N THR A 1109 -5.01 43.57 -11.56
CA THR A 1109 -6.10 42.61 -11.32
C THR A 1109 -6.77 42.86 -9.96
N ALA A 1110 -5.97 43.04 -8.91
CA ALA A 1110 -6.48 43.29 -7.55
C ALA A 1110 -7.33 44.57 -7.47
N LYS A 1111 -6.96 45.65 -8.18
CA LYS A 1111 -7.75 46.88 -8.28
C LYS A 1111 -9.09 46.66 -8.97
N HIS A 1112 -9.13 45.87 -10.05
CA HIS A 1112 -10.38 45.53 -10.73
C HIS A 1112 -11.28 44.64 -9.87
N VAL A 1113 -10.72 43.65 -9.17
CA VAL A 1113 -11.46 42.83 -8.19
C VAL A 1113 -12.08 43.72 -7.11
N ARG A 1114 -11.29 44.63 -6.51
CA ARG A 1114 -11.77 45.56 -5.48
C ARG A 1114 -12.87 46.47 -6.02
N ALA A 1115 -12.66 47.08 -7.19
CA ALA A 1115 -13.65 47.94 -7.82
C ALA A 1115 -14.97 47.18 -8.01
N TYR A 1116 -14.93 46.03 -8.70
CA TYR A 1116 -16.13 45.23 -8.93
C TYR A 1116 -16.86 44.85 -7.63
N MET A 1117 -16.15 44.35 -6.60
CA MET A 1117 -16.79 44.01 -5.33
C MET A 1117 -17.41 45.22 -4.63
N VAL A 1118 -16.71 46.36 -4.58
CA VAL A 1118 -17.16 47.55 -3.84
C VAL A 1118 -18.28 48.30 -4.55
N ASN A 1119 -18.16 48.53 -5.86
CA ASN A 1119 -19.06 49.41 -6.61
C ASN A 1119 -19.74 48.74 -7.82
N GLY A 1120 -19.32 47.55 -8.23
CA GLY A 1120 -19.86 46.84 -9.40
C GLY A 1120 -19.27 47.27 -10.74
N THR A 1121 -18.18 48.04 -10.74
CA THR A 1121 -17.48 48.44 -11.96
C THR A 1121 -16.80 47.23 -12.60
N LEU A 1122 -17.21 46.90 -13.82
CA LEU A 1122 -16.55 45.92 -14.67
C LEU A 1122 -15.33 46.52 -15.38
N PRO A 1123 -14.35 45.69 -15.80
CA PRO A 1123 -13.30 46.14 -16.71
C PRO A 1123 -13.89 46.56 -18.07
N GLU A 1124 -13.22 47.48 -18.76
CA GLU A 1124 -13.56 47.82 -20.14
C GLU A 1124 -13.33 46.61 -21.07
N PRO A 1125 -14.11 46.44 -22.14
CA PRO A 1125 -13.89 45.34 -23.08
C PRO A 1125 -12.46 45.29 -23.61
N GLY A 1126 -11.81 44.12 -23.49
CA GLY A 1126 -10.42 43.94 -23.91
C GLY A 1126 -9.37 44.40 -22.90
N THR A 1127 -9.75 44.71 -21.66
CA THR A 1127 -8.78 45.00 -20.59
C THR A 1127 -7.84 43.83 -20.36
N VAL A 1128 -6.54 44.14 -20.34
CA VAL A 1128 -5.47 43.21 -20.01
C VAL A 1128 -4.65 43.77 -18.85
N CYS A 1129 -4.44 42.96 -17.81
CA CYS A 1129 -3.57 43.30 -16.69
C CYS A 1129 -2.24 42.56 -16.79
N GLU A 1130 -1.13 43.27 -16.68
CA GLU A 1130 0.21 42.66 -16.61
C GLU A 1130 0.49 42.12 -15.20
N PRO A 1131 1.26 41.02 -15.07
CA PRO A 1131 1.75 40.55 -13.78
C PRO A 1131 2.85 41.48 -13.25
N ASP A 1132 2.91 41.66 -11.93
CA ASP A 1132 3.96 42.45 -11.28
C ASP A 1132 5.25 41.67 -11.04
N GLU A 1133 5.19 40.34 -11.12
CA GLU A 1133 6.34 39.45 -10.99
C GLU A 1133 6.37 38.40 -12.11
N LEU A 1134 7.57 38.09 -12.59
CA LEU A 1134 7.81 37.05 -13.59
C LEU A 1134 8.67 35.92 -13.01
N PRO A 1135 8.46 34.65 -13.42
CA PRO A 1135 9.28 33.52 -12.99
C PRO A 1135 10.77 33.77 -13.23
N PHE A 1136 11.61 33.39 -12.26
CA PHE A 1136 13.06 33.65 -12.19
C PHE A 1136 13.49 35.13 -12.14
N VAL A 1137 12.79 36.03 -12.83
CA VAL A 1137 13.15 37.45 -12.95
C VAL A 1137 12.81 38.22 -11.67
N GLY A 1138 11.67 37.92 -11.03
CA GLY A 1138 11.15 38.62 -9.85
C GLY A 1138 10.29 39.84 -10.23
N SER A 1139 10.25 40.84 -9.35
CA SER A 1139 9.45 42.07 -9.55
C SER A 1139 9.84 42.83 -10.82
N VAL A 1140 8.85 43.07 -11.69
CA VAL A 1140 8.98 43.89 -12.91
C VAL A 1140 8.34 45.27 -12.76
N THR A 1141 7.56 45.49 -11.70
CA THR A 1141 6.93 46.78 -11.39
C THR A 1141 7.82 47.65 -10.50
N ASN A 1142 7.84 48.96 -10.72
CA ASN A 1142 8.65 49.90 -9.95
C ASN A 1142 7.98 50.25 -8.61
N VAL A 1143 8.32 49.49 -7.57
CA VAL A 1143 7.78 49.62 -6.20
C VAL A 1143 8.01 51.02 -5.58
N ARG A 1144 9.00 51.79 -6.05
CA ARG A 1144 9.32 53.13 -5.49
C ARG A 1144 8.28 54.22 -5.83
N ALA A 1145 7.36 53.96 -6.75
CA ALA A 1145 6.31 54.90 -7.16
C ALA A 1145 4.92 54.58 -6.57
N MET A 1146 4.80 53.56 -5.72
CA MET A 1146 3.52 53.08 -5.19
C MET A 1146 3.08 53.83 -3.94
N SER A 1147 1.78 54.08 -3.80
CA SER A 1147 1.17 54.51 -2.54
C SER A 1147 1.19 53.38 -1.49
N ALA A 1148 1.01 53.74 -0.21
CA ALA A 1148 0.95 52.74 0.87
C ALA A 1148 -0.19 51.73 0.68
N GLU A 1149 -1.34 52.18 0.17
CA GLU A 1149 -2.50 51.33 -0.13
C GLU A 1149 -2.20 50.35 -1.28
N GLU A 1150 -1.52 50.82 -2.32
CA GLU A 1150 -1.09 49.96 -3.43
C GLU A 1150 -0.04 48.94 -2.99
N ALA A 1151 0.88 49.32 -2.10
CA ALA A 1151 1.85 48.40 -1.54
C ALA A 1151 1.16 47.31 -0.69
N GLU A 1152 0.19 47.67 0.14
CA GLU A 1152 -0.59 46.71 0.92
C GLU A 1152 -1.40 45.76 0.02
N LEU A 1153 -2.01 46.28 -1.03
CA LEU A 1153 -2.77 45.48 -1.99
C LEU A 1153 -1.86 44.52 -2.77
N LEU A 1154 -0.67 44.97 -3.16
CA LEU A 1154 0.32 44.13 -3.84
C LEU A 1154 0.82 43.01 -2.90
N GLU A 1155 1.11 43.31 -1.63
CA GLU A 1155 1.50 42.27 -0.66
C GLU A 1155 0.36 41.28 -0.38
N ALA A 1156 -0.90 41.75 -0.33
CA ALA A 1156 -2.04 40.88 -0.18
C ALA A 1156 -2.22 39.92 -1.38
N ILE A 1157 -2.08 40.41 -2.62
CA ILE A 1157 -2.20 39.52 -3.79
C ILE A 1157 -1.03 38.53 -3.88
N LYS A 1158 0.20 38.94 -3.51
CA LYS A 1158 1.34 38.00 -3.39
C LYS A 1158 1.08 36.90 -2.37
N GLY A 1159 0.63 37.29 -1.17
CA GLY A 1159 0.29 36.32 -0.13
C GLY A 1159 -0.88 35.41 -0.51
N LEU A 1160 -1.77 35.84 -1.42
CA LEU A 1160 -2.83 34.98 -1.97
C LEU A 1160 -2.29 34.04 -3.06
N SER A 1161 -1.34 34.49 -3.89
CA SER A 1161 -0.64 33.67 -4.89
C SER A 1161 0.11 32.47 -4.29
N ASP A 1162 0.64 32.61 -3.07
CA ASP A 1162 1.36 31.52 -2.39
C ASP A 1162 0.45 30.31 -2.06
N VAL A 1163 -0.84 30.55 -1.83
CA VAL A 1163 -1.79 29.60 -1.24
C VAL A 1163 -2.72 28.92 -2.26
N VAL A 1164 -2.50 29.17 -3.56
CA VAL A 1164 -3.26 28.57 -4.68
C VAL A 1164 -3.42 27.05 -4.53
N PRO A 1165 -4.65 26.52 -4.58
CA PRO A 1165 -4.88 25.08 -4.59
C PRO A 1165 -4.31 24.44 -5.87
N MET A 1166 -3.57 23.34 -5.75
CA MET A 1166 -3.23 22.46 -6.87
C MET A 1166 -4.24 21.31 -6.91
N LEU A 1167 -4.57 20.84 -8.12
CA LEU A 1167 -5.55 19.78 -8.31
C LEU A 1167 -4.93 18.43 -7.94
N GLY A 1168 -5.19 17.98 -6.70
CA GLY A 1168 -4.84 16.64 -6.19
C GLY A 1168 -3.35 16.31 -6.14
N SER A 1169 -2.96 15.33 -5.32
CA SER A 1169 -1.65 14.67 -5.42
C SER A 1169 -1.68 13.73 -6.64
N LEU A 1170 -1.25 14.22 -7.82
CA LEU A 1170 -0.99 13.39 -9.01
C LEU A 1170 0.30 12.57 -8.89
#